data_AF-G0QZL0-F1
#
_entry.id   AF-G0QZL0-F1
#
_cell.length_a   1.000
_cell.length_b   1.000
_cell.length_c   1.000
_cell.angle_alpha   90.00
_cell.angle_beta   90.00
_cell.angle_gamma   90.00
#
_symmetry.space_group_name_H-M   'P 1'
#
loop_
_entity.id
_entity.type
_entity.pdbx_description
1 polymer ?
#
loop_
_entity_poly.entity_id
_entity_poly.type
_entity_poly.pdbx_seq_one_letter_code
_entity_poly.pdbx_strand_id
1 'polypeptide(L)'
;NTKNYTKLYEKVENEIFAIIYLKELINIEIKNLKINKIECQNGNNYFIYQQTIQSIQINNIIFENSKNISFLFSTNSYETEDNTYTFQQDFCQISDSIFRNLVQLQFPVIQIQQSYSQNFTQNLFQDIQTSAINGGAILFNNTSTTLLQQNFFYNCVAINGGALAFLQNIVNFKQQIIDSIFEKCKAESSAGAIFIENTNLQIINTTFSLNTAYIGGAVRYFEQMPLFIKQMVMQNHLTSVSFLKNKAELYGDDIASFPINIEILLDKKEGSEMELIEEEDSLITKQETEKKVIKKYTLKNFKSGQTLSLQFKLKDQKNQNISFSVQKVLNKEYPFQIVKELQEYNIKISPSNENEIKIFGQYITDYQKFDDKNYLFSIKDLMVVSNPSPQNFLLVESSAIQRLQPFFLEQDLIYNGPYYTKISIQFSECSSGEIYQKQAQIFICLECKEGTYSIGKPSKENYEKDTCKKCPFQAEKCYRDQILLKQGIWRISNTTDLLIECINEKSNCNGDYSTFYCTQGHIGPLCEECDVYGVLWDQRYQRNNNLECINCQSIDKWYYLIPIFFFQLGIVVYIILAIKISLQISKFIAIGYYMRRLNVLNIYKSAYKDTTDMNMKALVNYLQITQFVNTFEYQLPSFMTFLPKYLGSPIKNILYSFDCYFTQQNSKKEVYPIVFVRNTWSLLVPIFYLVIIFIIYVVFVKIKLFKHRRSYMINGFVFIIFFLQPNLTQVFLTMMSCRKIGIKKYILSDITYECYTDLHWKYIAIICFPGLFIWALFIPIFIIKIIIKNKEKLDYATNRHRYGFLYQDFKYQYFYWEFIKIYKKLLIVATLNFYEGPYMNKLIIILVLFLIYQILLNKKQPYLMNYFQQLDKKSITIIIILILMNIFLYNDP
;
A
#
# COMPACT_ATOMS: atom_id res chain seq x y z
N ASN A 1 -20.33 60.27 -80.87
CA ASN A 1 -21.32 60.13 -81.95
C ASN A 1 -21.81 58.70 -82.03
N THR A 2 -23.12 58.56 -81.92
CA THR A 2 -23.93 57.35 -81.76
C THR A 2 -23.82 56.38 -82.94
N LYS A 3 -23.72 55.08 -82.64
CA LYS A 3 -24.40 54.01 -83.38
C LYS A 3 -24.60 52.79 -82.48
N ASN A 4 -25.86 52.42 -82.33
CA ASN A 4 -26.39 51.32 -81.53
C ASN A 4 -25.82 49.96 -81.99
N TYR A 5 -25.37 49.15 -81.03
CA TYR A 5 -25.51 47.70 -81.08
C TYR A 5 -26.07 47.23 -79.73
N THR A 6 -27.39 47.16 -79.68
CA THR A 6 -28.16 46.42 -78.69
C THR A 6 -28.39 45.00 -79.20
N LYS A 7 -28.26 44.02 -78.29
CA LYS A 7 -28.53 42.57 -78.39
C LYS A 7 -27.41 41.67 -78.95
N LEU A 8 -26.72 41.02 -78.02
CA LEU A 8 -26.51 39.57 -78.02
C LEU A 8 -26.61 39.11 -76.56
N TYR A 9 -27.77 38.53 -76.23
CA TYR A 9 -28.01 37.82 -74.98
C TYR A 9 -28.06 36.34 -75.34
N GLU A 10 -27.09 35.57 -74.87
CA GLU A 10 -27.24 34.13 -74.69
C GLU A 10 -26.77 33.78 -73.28
N LYS A 11 -27.66 33.12 -72.55
CA LYS A 11 -27.58 32.79 -71.14
C LYS A 11 -26.37 31.91 -70.82
N VAL A 12 -25.50 32.40 -69.93
CA VAL A 12 -24.69 31.57 -69.03
C VAL A 12 -24.80 32.16 -67.63
N GLU A 13 -25.16 31.33 -66.64
CA GLU A 13 -25.29 31.72 -65.24
C GLU A 13 -23.90 32.06 -64.66
N ASN A 14 -23.76 33.29 -64.13
CA ASN A 14 -22.56 33.92 -63.52
C ASN A 14 -21.69 34.81 -64.43
N GLU A 15 -22.24 35.81 -65.10
CA GLU A 15 -21.41 36.86 -65.73
C GLU A 15 -20.86 37.85 -64.69
N ILE A 16 -19.53 37.96 -64.64
CA ILE A 16 -18.80 39.06 -63.98
C ILE A 16 -18.87 40.27 -64.92
N PHE A 17 -19.39 41.40 -64.46
CA PHE A 17 -19.48 42.61 -65.28
C PHE A 17 -18.28 43.52 -65.01
N ALA A 18 -17.70 44.08 -66.07
CA ALA A 18 -16.59 45.03 -65.97
C ALA A 18 -16.94 46.32 -66.70
N ILE A 19 -16.65 47.48 -66.09
CA ILE A 19 -16.78 48.78 -66.80
C ILE A 19 -15.67 48.91 -67.84
N ILE A 20 -14.45 48.52 -67.48
CA ILE A 20 -13.28 48.49 -68.35
C ILE A 20 -12.79 47.04 -68.39
N TYR A 21 -12.78 46.44 -69.58
CA TYR A 21 -12.26 45.11 -69.82
C TYR A 21 -10.98 45.19 -70.65
N LEU A 22 -9.86 44.69 -70.11
CA LEU A 22 -8.53 44.75 -70.72
C LEU A 22 -8.01 43.32 -70.92
N LYS A 23 -7.64 42.97 -72.15
CA LYS A 23 -7.19 41.62 -72.50
C LYS A 23 -6.03 41.66 -73.49
N GLU A 24 -5.01 40.82 -73.26
CA GLU A 24 -3.87 40.57 -74.16
C GLU A 24 -3.07 41.85 -74.50
N LEU A 25 -2.63 42.60 -73.48
CA LEU A 25 -1.90 43.86 -73.66
C LEU A 25 -0.49 43.80 -73.05
N ILE A 26 0.43 44.59 -73.62
CA ILE A 26 1.83 44.62 -73.15
C ILE A 26 1.96 45.57 -71.95
N ASN A 27 1.79 46.88 -72.17
CA ASN A 27 1.95 47.89 -71.12
C ASN A 27 0.71 48.78 -71.01
N ILE A 28 0.18 48.94 -69.80
CA ILE A 28 -0.91 49.86 -69.48
C ILE A 28 -0.50 50.76 -68.33
N GLU A 29 -0.74 52.07 -68.51
CA GLU A 29 -0.53 53.07 -67.48
C GLU A 29 -1.82 53.87 -67.27
N ILE A 30 -2.32 53.90 -66.04
CA ILE A 30 -3.48 54.66 -65.61
C ILE A 30 -3.01 55.65 -64.55
N LYS A 31 -3.15 56.95 -64.84
CA LYS A 31 -2.69 58.04 -63.96
C LYS A 31 -3.78 59.07 -63.71
N ASN A 32 -3.81 59.64 -62.51
CA ASN A 32 -4.60 60.83 -62.16
C ASN A 32 -6.11 60.68 -62.42
N LEU A 33 -6.68 59.50 -62.14
CA LEU A 33 -8.10 59.22 -62.35
C LEU A 33 -8.89 59.42 -61.05
N LYS A 34 -9.97 60.20 -61.10
CA LYS A 34 -10.92 60.33 -60.00
C LYS A 34 -12.28 59.74 -60.37
N ILE A 35 -12.72 58.77 -59.59
CA ILE A 35 -13.98 58.06 -59.71
C ILE A 35 -14.76 58.25 -58.41
N ASN A 36 -16.00 58.72 -58.52
CA ASN A 36 -16.82 59.07 -57.36
C ASN A 36 -18.28 58.68 -57.61
N LYS A 37 -18.94 58.07 -56.62
CA LYS A 37 -20.38 57.74 -56.63
C LYS A 37 -20.81 56.78 -57.75
N ILE A 38 -20.11 55.66 -57.92
CA ILE A 38 -20.59 54.58 -58.78
C ILE A 38 -21.48 53.64 -57.96
N GLU A 39 -22.69 53.37 -58.44
CA GLU A 39 -23.60 52.39 -57.84
C GLU A 39 -24.08 51.42 -58.91
N CYS A 40 -23.89 50.12 -58.67
CA CYS A 40 -24.37 49.05 -59.55
C CYS A 40 -25.53 48.28 -58.89
N GLN A 41 -26.47 47.79 -59.71
CA GLN A 41 -27.66 47.07 -59.22
C GLN A 41 -27.35 45.65 -58.73
N ASN A 42 -26.40 44.97 -59.38
CA ASN A 42 -25.88 43.65 -58.98
C ASN A 42 -24.52 43.81 -58.30
N GLY A 43 -24.04 42.83 -57.54
CA GLY A 43 -22.78 42.93 -56.80
C GLY A 43 -21.53 42.38 -57.52
N ASN A 44 -21.69 41.69 -58.66
CA ASN A 44 -20.59 41.06 -59.40
C ASN A 44 -19.91 42.02 -60.39
N ASN A 45 -19.48 43.21 -59.95
CA ASN A 45 -18.87 44.18 -60.86
C ASN A 45 -17.46 44.58 -60.46
N TYR A 46 -16.61 44.75 -61.47
CA TYR A 46 -15.31 45.40 -61.35
C TYR A 46 -15.28 46.68 -62.19
N PHE A 47 -14.58 47.70 -61.70
CA PHE A 47 -14.30 48.89 -62.50
C PHE A 47 -13.31 48.56 -63.61
N ILE A 48 -12.22 47.86 -63.29
CA ILE A 48 -11.25 47.30 -64.22
C ILE A 48 -11.19 45.79 -64.03
N TYR A 49 -11.43 45.06 -65.12
CA TYR A 49 -11.20 43.62 -65.19
C TYR A 49 -10.12 43.39 -66.24
N GLN A 50 -8.99 42.82 -65.83
CA GLN A 50 -7.86 42.62 -66.71
C GLN A 50 -7.38 41.17 -66.73
N GLN A 51 -7.13 40.67 -67.95
CA GLN A 51 -6.57 39.34 -68.23
C GLN A 51 -5.32 39.50 -69.09
N THR A 52 -4.23 38.84 -68.73
CA THR A 52 -3.00 38.75 -69.54
C THR A 52 -2.38 40.08 -69.96
N ILE A 53 -2.07 40.93 -68.97
CA ILE A 53 -1.26 42.13 -69.18
C ILE A 53 0.17 41.90 -68.67
N GLN A 54 1.19 42.24 -69.48
CA GLN A 54 2.59 42.09 -69.06
C GLN A 54 3.00 43.13 -67.99
N SER A 55 2.59 44.38 -68.11
CA SER A 55 2.82 45.43 -67.10
C SER A 55 1.62 46.38 -66.97
N ILE A 56 1.04 46.48 -65.78
CA ILE A 56 0.01 47.47 -65.44
C ILE A 56 0.50 48.39 -64.30
N GLN A 57 0.49 49.70 -64.55
CA GLN A 57 0.87 50.72 -63.59
C GLN A 57 -0.31 51.66 -63.33
N ILE A 58 -0.75 51.74 -62.07
CA ILE A 58 -1.89 52.53 -61.63
C ILE A 58 -1.42 53.51 -60.56
N ASN A 59 -1.32 54.80 -60.91
CA ASN A 59 -0.74 55.80 -60.02
C ASN A 59 -1.70 56.96 -59.78
N ASN A 60 -1.81 57.42 -58.53
CA ASN A 60 -2.61 58.57 -58.13
C ASN A 60 -4.09 58.46 -58.54
N ILE A 61 -4.75 57.37 -58.13
CA ILE A 61 -6.18 57.14 -58.36
C ILE A 61 -6.99 57.48 -57.11
N ILE A 62 -8.16 58.08 -57.28
CA ILE A 62 -9.14 58.27 -56.20
C ILE A 62 -10.41 57.52 -56.58
N PHE A 63 -10.73 56.46 -55.86
CA PHE A 63 -11.97 55.68 -56.01
C PHE A 63 -12.79 55.79 -54.72
N GLU A 64 -13.84 56.63 -54.74
CA GLU A 64 -14.57 56.98 -53.53
C GLU A 64 -16.11 56.88 -53.64
N ASN A 65 -16.76 56.67 -52.49
CA ASN A 65 -18.23 56.69 -52.31
C ASN A 65 -19.01 55.77 -53.25
N SER A 66 -18.50 54.56 -53.51
CA SER A 66 -19.08 53.63 -54.48
C SER A 66 -19.68 52.39 -53.81
N LYS A 67 -20.65 51.76 -54.48
CA LYS A 67 -21.47 50.67 -53.94
C LYS A 67 -21.65 49.55 -54.95
N ASN A 68 -21.54 48.29 -54.49
CA ASN A 68 -21.67 47.08 -55.32
C ASN A 68 -20.66 46.97 -56.50
N ILE A 69 -19.50 47.63 -56.41
CA ILE A 69 -18.47 47.58 -57.45
C ILE A 69 -17.07 47.59 -56.86
N SER A 70 -16.29 46.56 -57.18
CA SER A 70 -14.87 46.46 -56.85
C SER A 70 -14.02 47.23 -57.85
N PHE A 71 -12.79 47.58 -57.50
CA PHE A 71 -11.94 48.38 -58.38
C PHE A 71 -11.23 47.54 -59.43
N LEU A 72 -10.45 46.53 -59.03
CA LEU A 72 -9.57 45.80 -59.94
C LEU A 72 -9.68 44.29 -59.74
N PHE A 73 -9.90 43.56 -60.84
CA PHE A 73 -9.57 42.15 -60.96
C PHE A 73 -8.42 41.98 -61.94
N SER A 74 -7.40 41.20 -61.54
CA SER A 74 -6.17 41.00 -62.30
C SER A 74 -5.79 39.53 -62.32
N THR A 75 -5.65 38.95 -63.51
CA THR A 75 -5.11 37.61 -63.72
C THR A 75 -4.14 37.59 -64.90
N ASN A 76 -3.09 36.76 -64.82
CA ASN A 76 -2.14 36.56 -65.91
C ASN A 76 -2.47 35.33 -66.76
N SER A 77 -3.64 34.73 -66.55
CA SER A 77 -4.13 33.58 -67.30
C SER A 77 -5.46 33.88 -67.99
N TYR A 78 -5.70 33.21 -69.10
CA TYR A 78 -7.01 33.13 -69.72
C TYR A 78 -7.24 31.73 -70.28
N GLU A 79 -8.50 31.31 -70.23
CA GLU A 79 -8.93 30.03 -70.78
C GLU A 79 -9.51 30.25 -72.18
N THR A 80 -9.16 29.33 -73.09
CA THR A 80 -9.83 29.11 -74.37
C THR A 80 -10.54 27.75 -74.31
N GLU A 81 -11.44 27.45 -75.26
CA GLU A 81 -12.24 26.20 -75.24
C GLU A 81 -11.38 24.91 -75.06
N ASP A 82 -10.12 24.92 -75.49
CA ASP A 82 -9.23 23.75 -75.42
C ASP A 82 -7.98 23.91 -74.52
N ASN A 83 -7.52 25.14 -74.23
CA ASN A 83 -6.23 25.38 -73.54
C ASN A 83 -6.28 26.58 -72.58
N THR A 84 -5.50 26.50 -71.48
CA THR A 84 -5.21 27.62 -70.58
C THR A 84 -3.84 28.23 -70.90
N TYR A 85 -3.82 29.52 -71.21
CA TYR A 85 -2.58 30.26 -71.51
C TYR A 85 -2.21 31.10 -70.30
N THR A 86 -0.96 30.98 -69.84
CA THR A 86 -0.42 31.70 -68.66
C THR A 86 0.82 32.49 -69.07
N PHE A 87 0.87 33.78 -68.71
CA PHE A 87 2.08 34.59 -68.89
C PHE A 87 3.08 34.29 -67.76
N GLN A 88 4.34 34.03 -68.11
CA GLN A 88 5.35 33.63 -67.11
C GLN A 88 5.84 34.78 -66.20
N GLN A 89 5.75 36.04 -66.64
CA GLN A 89 6.21 37.21 -65.88
C GLN A 89 5.35 38.44 -66.18
N ASP A 90 4.40 38.74 -65.29
CA ASP A 90 3.61 39.96 -65.27
C ASP A 90 3.93 40.85 -64.06
N PHE A 91 3.76 42.16 -64.23
CA PHE A 91 4.01 43.16 -63.20
C PHE A 91 2.79 44.06 -62.99
N CYS A 92 2.31 44.15 -61.74
CA CYS A 92 1.22 45.02 -61.34
C CYS A 92 1.69 46.00 -60.26
N GLN A 93 1.62 47.30 -60.55
CA GLN A 93 1.99 48.35 -59.61
C GLN A 93 0.82 49.28 -59.33
N ILE A 94 0.55 49.52 -58.05
CA ILE A 94 -0.42 50.55 -57.61
C ILE A 94 0.24 51.47 -56.60
N SER A 95 0.29 52.77 -56.92
CA SER A 95 0.92 53.77 -56.05
C SER A 95 0.07 55.01 -55.84
N ASP A 96 0.26 55.66 -54.69
CA ASP A 96 -0.33 56.96 -54.34
C ASP A 96 -1.86 57.02 -54.49
N SER A 97 -2.56 55.89 -54.30
CA SER A 97 -3.99 55.79 -54.60
C SER A 97 -4.86 55.72 -53.34
N ILE A 98 -6.08 56.26 -53.43
CA ILE A 98 -7.07 56.37 -52.35
C ILE A 98 -8.34 55.60 -52.71
N PHE A 99 -8.70 54.63 -51.87
CA PHE A 99 -9.93 53.86 -51.93
C PHE A 99 -10.75 54.14 -50.67
N ARG A 100 -11.88 54.84 -50.79
CA ARG A 100 -12.63 55.34 -49.62
C ARG A 100 -14.15 55.15 -49.71
N ASN A 101 -14.80 54.82 -48.60
CA ASN A 101 -16.27 54.74 -48.50
C ASN A 101 -16.86 53.78 -49.54
N LEU A 102 -16.40 52.52 -49.52
CA LEU A 102 -16.86 51.48 -50.43
C LEU A 102 -17.75 50.50 -49.67
N VAL A 103 -19.00 50.32 -50.11
CA VAL A 103 -20.01 49.62 -49.31
C VAL A 103 -20.70 48.52 -50.13
N GLN A 104 -21.05 47.40 -49.47
CA GLN A 104 -21.75 46.25 -50.06
C GLN A 104 -20.98 45.58 -51.23
N LEU A 105 -19.65 45.55 -51.17
CA LEU A 105 -18.87 44.84 -52.19
C LEU A 105 -19.01 43.32 -52.02
N GLN A 106 -19.28 42.58 -53.09
CA GLN A 106 -19.26 41.10 -53.06
C GLN A 106 -17.84 40.53 -53.18
N PHE A 107 -16.93 41.30 -53.76
CA PHE A 107 -15.52 40.97 -53.94
C PHE A 107 -14.63 41.97 -53.18
N PRO A 108 -13.34 41.63 -52.95
CA PRO A 108 -12.34 42.58 -52.47
C PRO A 108 -12.28 43.82 -53.36
N VAL A 109 -11.80 44.96 -52.84
CA VAL A 109 -11.59 46.15 -53.69
C VAL A 109 -10.62 45.82 -54.83
N ILE A 110 -9.58 45.05 -54.54
CA ILE A 110 -8.56 44.61 -55.49
C ILE A 110 -8.34 43.11 -55.34
N GLN A 111 -8.46 42.37 -56.43
CA GLN A 111 -8.23 40.93 -56.48
C GLN A 111 -7.15 40.61 -57.52
N ILE A 112 -6.08 39.96 -57.07
CA ILE A 112 -4.95 39.56 -57.91
C ILE A 112 -4.83 38.04 -57.85
N GLN A 113 -4.84 37.40 -59.01
CA GLN A 113 -4.78 35.95 -59.15
C GLN A 113 -3.67 35.51 -60.11
N GLN A 114 -2.94 34.47 -59.72
CA GLN A 114 -1.93 33.78 -60.53
C GLN A 114 -0.74 34.66 -60.99
N SER A 115 -0.63 35.90 -60.52
CA SER A 115 0.32 36.92 -61.00
C SER A 115 1.74 36.80 -60.42
N TYR A 116 2.76 37.21 -61.18
CA TYR A 116 4.18 37.06 -60.84
C TYR A 116 4.71 38.15 -59.89
N SER A 117 4.58 39.44 -60.21
CA SER A 117 5.11 40.52 -59.37
C SER A 117 4.12 41.65 -59.10
N GLN A 118 3.94 41.98 -57.81
CA GLN A 118 2.99 42.98 -57.34
C GLN A 118 3.69 44.00 -56.42
N ASN A 119 3.52 45.29 -56.70
CA ASN A 119 4.07 46.36 -55.89
C ASN A 119 3.01 47.41 -55.53
N PHE A 120 2.77 47.59 -54.24
CA PHE A 120 1.75 48.49 -53.70
C PHE A 120 2.40 49.47 -52.74
N THR A 121 2.48 50.75 -53.11
CA THR A 121 3.19 51.76 -52.33
C THR A 121 2.33 52.98 -52.01
N GLN A 122 2.31 53.43 -50.75
CA GLN A 122 1.67 54.68 -50.33
C GLN A 122 0.15 54.77 -50.64
N ASN A 123 -0.57 53.65 -50.57
CA ASN A 123 -2.02 53.64 -50.80
C ASN A 123 -2.83 53.75 -49.50
N LEU A 124 -4.01 54.37 -49.60
CA LEU A 124 -4.97 54.54 -48.52
C LEU A 124 -6.25 53.74 -48.81
N PHE A 125 -6.58 52.79 -47.94
CA PHE A 125 -7.81 52.02 -47.95
C PHE A 125 -8.63 52.36 -46.70
N GLN A 126 -9.76 53.04 -46.86
CA GLN A 126 -10.51 53.61 -45.75
C GLN A 126 -12.01 53.33 -45.85
N ASP A 127 -12.63 52.86 -44.78
CA ASP A 127 -14.09 52.66 -44.68
C ASP A 127 -14.62 51.74 -45.80
N ILE A 128 -14.09 50.51 -45.82
CA ILE A 128 -14.42 49.46 -46.80
C ILE A 128 -15.29 48.41 -46.13
N GLN A 129 -16.48 48.15 -46.68
CA GLN A 129 -17.41 47.15 -46.20
C GLN A 129 -17.73 46.15 -47.30
N THR A 130 -17.21 44.93 -47.15
CA THR A 130 -17.38 43.84 -48.13
C THR A 130 -18.08 42.64 -47.49
N SER A 131 -18.84 41.89 -48.30
CA SER A 131 -19.25 40.51 -47.99
C SER A 131 -18.29 39.49 -48.61
N ALA A 132 -17.08 39.92 -49.00
CA ALA A 132 -16.06 39.06 -49.58
C ALA A 132 -15.59 38.02 -48.55
N ILE A 133 -15.35 36.79 -49.04
CA ILE A 133 -14.90 35.69 -48.20
C ILE A 133 -13.51 35.98 -47.62
N ASN A 134 -12.58 36.49 -48.43
CA ASN A 134 -11.18 36.70 -48.05
C ASN A 134 -10.68 38.06 -48.55
N GLY A 135 -10.13 38.90 -47.66
CA GLY A 135 -9.47 40.16 -47.98
C GLY A 135 -10.45 41.28 -48.31
N GLY A 136 -10.73 42.19 -47.38
CA GLY A 136 -11.66 43.30 -47.65
C GLY A 136 -11.13 44.32 -48.66
N ALA A 137 -9.87 44.73 -48.48
CA ALA A 137 -9.19 45.64 -49.40
C ALA A 137 -8.52 44.88 -50.55
N ILE A 138 -7.64 43.93 -50.24
CA ILE A 138 -6.85 43.23 -51.26
C ILE A 138 -6.81 41.72 -51.00
N LEU A 139 -7.02 40.94 -52.07
CA LEU A 139 -6.81 39.50 -52.09
C LEU A 139 -5.68 39.14 -53.07
N PHE A 140 -4.66 38.45 -52.55
CA PHE A 140 -3.58 37.84 -53.34
C PHE A 140 -3.76 36.32 -53.34
N ASN A 141 -3.98 35.73 -54.51
CA ASN A 141 -4.17 34.30 -54.68
C ASN A 141 -3.20 33.72 -55.72
N ASN A 142 -2.44 32.68 -55.37
CA ASN A 142 -1.44 32.05 -56.26
C ASN A 142 -0.42 33.06 -56.85
N THR A 143 0.03 34.02 -56.07
CA THR A 143 1.02 35.02 -56.49
C THR A 143 2.46 34.59 -56.19
N SER A 144 3.44 35.11 -56.94
CA SER A 144 4.86 34.82 -56.69
C SER A 144 5.50 35.85 -55.75
N THR A 145 5.63 37.12 -56.15
CA THR A 145 6.31 38.18 -55.37
C THR A 145 5.39 39.36 -55.09
N THR A 146 5.19 39.69 -53.80
CA THR A 146 4.39 40.87 -53.39
C THR A 146 5.18 41.76 -52.46
N LEU A 147 5.17 43.07 -52.73
CA LEU A 147 5.68 44.12 -51.85
C LEU A 147 4.56 45.12 -51.53
N LEU A 148 4.23 45.25 -50.25
CA LEU A 148 3.36 46.28 -49.71
C LEU A 148 4.19 47.22 -48.84
N GLN A 149 4.36 48.48 -49.26
CA GLN A 149 5.16 49.46 -48.52
C GLN A 149 4.37 50.74 -48.23
N GLN A 150 4.39 51.20 -46.97
CA GLN A 150 3.75 52.46 -46.54
C GLN A 150 2.25 52.56 -46.85
N ASN A 151 1.51 51.45 -46.79
CA ASN A 151 0.05 51.46 -47.02
C ASN A 151 -0.71 51.65 -45.69
N PHE A 152 -1.85 52.34 -45.75
CA PHE A 152 -2.72 52.57 -44.60
C PHE A 152 -4.09 51.91 -44.83
N PHE A 153 -4.45 50.96 -43.97
CA PHE A 153 -5.74 50.27 -43.98
C PHE A 153 -6.52 50.66 -42.74
N TYR A 154 -7.67 51.30 -42.93
CA TYR A 154 -8.51 51.79 -41.84
C TYR A 154 -9.96 51.38 -42.02
N ASN A 155 -10.52 50.75 -40.98
CA ASN A 155 -11.93 50.36 -40.93
C ASN A 155 -12.35 49.52 -42.16
N CYS A 156 -11.55 48.49 -42.47
CA CYS A 156 -11.85 47.52 -43.53
C CYS A 156 -12.57 46.29 -42.94
N VAL A 157 -13.64 45.82 -43.60
CA VAL A 157 -14.50 44.72 -43.15
C VAL A 157 -14.63 43.64 -44.23
N ALA A 158 -14.38 42.39 -43.84
CA ALA A 158 -14.58 41.18 -44.65
C ALA A 158 -14.92 39.96 -43.79
N ILE A 159 -15.20 38.80 -44.39
CA ILE A 159 -15.41 37.56 -43.63
C ILE A 159 -14.08 37.10 -43.01
N ASN A 160 -13.02 36.94 -43.82
CA ASN A 160 -11.67 36.67 -43.36
C ASN A 160 -10.69 37.74 -43.84
N GLY A 161 -9.78 38.18 -42.97
CA GLY A 161 -8.76 39.16 -43.35
C GLY A 161 -9.41 40.51 -43.65
N GLY A 162 -9.81 41.24 -42.61
CA GLY A 162 -10.60 42.48 -42.76
C GLY A 162 -10.00 43.47 -43.76
N ALA A 163 -8.67 43.51 -43.89
CA ALA A 163 -7.97 44.25 -44.94
C ALA A 163 -7.38 43.34 -46.03
N LEU A 164 -6.56 42.35 -45.66
CA LEU A 164 -5.76 41.58 -46.62
C LEU A 164 -5.99 40.07 -46.47
N ALA A 165 -5.91 39.36 -47.60
CA ALA A 165 -5.79 37.91 -47.61
C ALA A 165 -4.72 37.44 -48.60
N PHE A 166 -3.90 36.48 -48.16
CA PHE A 166 -2.89 35.79 -48.94
C PHE A 166 -3.25 34.31 -49.01
N LEU A 167 -3.56 33.78 -50.20
CA LEU A 167 -3.96 32.39 -50.40
C LEU A 167 -3.00 31.69 -51.37
N GLN A 168 -2.44 30.55 -50.95
CA GLN A 168 -1.69 29.62 -51.81
C GLN A 168 -0.55 30.28 -52.62
N ASN A 169 0.12 31.30 -52.07
CA ASN A 169 1.17 32.01 -52.78
C ASN A 169 2.48 31.20 -52.79
N ILE A 170 3.29 31.34 -53.85
CA ILE A 170 4.46 30.50 -54.04
C ILE A 170 5.50 30.76 -52.95
N VAL A 171 5.67 29.76 -52.09
CA VAL A 171 6.42 29.81 -50.83
C VAL A 171 7.89 30.24 -50.98
N ASN A 172 8.52 29.96 -52.13
CA ASN A 172 9.92 30.30 -52.42
C ASN A 172 10.18 31.78 -52.71
N PHE A 173 9.12 32.55 -52.96
CA PHE A 173 9.26 33.92 -53.41
C PHE A 173 8.95 34.92 -52.29
N LYS A 174 9.51 36.13 -52.44
CA LYS A 174 9.52 37.16 -51.42
C LYS A 174 8.13 37.80 -51.30
N GLN A 175 7.45 37.58 -50.18
CA GLN A 175 6.18 38.23 -49.82
C GLN A 175 6.45 39.15 -48.62
N GLN A 176 6.34 40.47 -48.80
CA GLN A 176 6.74 41.45 -47.77
C GLN A 176 5.72 42.57 -47.53
N ILE A 177 5.55 42.92 -46.26
CA ILE A 177 4.86 44.12 -45.80
C ILE A 177 5.83 44.96 -44.98
N ILE A 178 5.97 46.23 -45.35
CA ILE A 178 6.96 47.16 -44.77
C ILE A 178 6.28 48.50 -44.45
N ASP A 179 6.56 49.06 -43.27
CA ASP A 179 6.14 50.41 -42.84
C ASP A 179 4.63 50.68 -42.99
N SER A 180 3.78 49.66 -42.88
CA SER A 180 2.33 49.79 -43.11
C SER A 180 1.54 49.85 -41.80
N ILE A 181 0.29 50.30 -41.86
CA ILE A 181 -0.58 50.44 -40.69
C ILE A 181 -1.94 49.81 -40.96
N PHE A 182 -2.42 49.01 -40.00
CA PHE A 182 -3.73 48.38 -39.99
C PHE A 182 -4.48 48.80 -38.73
N GLU A 183 -5.49 49.64 -38.89
CA GLU A 183 -6.24 50.21 -37.78
C GLU A 183 -7.75 49.96 -37.91
N LYS A 184 -8.37 49.47 -36.82
CA LYS A 184 -9.83 49.22 -36.73
C LYS A 184 -10.39 48.31 -37.82
N CYS A 185 -9.58 47.44 -38.42
CA CYS A 185 -10.07 46.42 -39.35
C CYS A 185 -10.85 45.33 -38.59
N LYS A 186 -11.88 44.80 -39.22
CA LYS A 186 -12.77 43.80 -38.63
C LYS A 186 -12.96 42.62 -39.57
N ALA A 187 -12.81 41.41 -39.05
CA ALA A 187 -13.23 40.20 -39.75
C ALA A 187 -14.46 39.58 -39.07
N GLU A 188 -15.44 39.15 -39.87
CA GLU A 188 -16.63 38.47 -39.35
C GLU A 188 -16.36 37.02 -38.95
N SER A 189 -15.22 36.45 -39.34
CA SER A 189 -14.78 35.09 -38.98
C SER A 189 -13.34 35.15 -38.45
N SER A 190 -12.33 35.21 -39.32
CA SER A 190 -10.93 35.04 -38.93
C SER A 190 -10.03 36.18 -39.40
N ALA A 191 -8.97 36.49 -38.65
CA ALA A 191 -7.97 37.50 -38.99
C ALA A 191 -8.54 38.92 -39.16
N GLY A 192 -8.55 39.72 -38.10
CA GLY A 192 -9.16 41.07 -38.15
C GLY A 192 -8.50 41.99 -39.18
N ALA A 193 -7.21 41.82 -39.46
CA ALA A 193 -6.49 42.54 -40.51
C ALA A 193 -6.01 41.64 -41.66
N ILE A 194 -5.21 40.60 -41.38
CA ILE A 194 -4.51 39.81 -42.42
C ILE A 194 -4.75 38.31 -42.25
N PHE A 195 -5.41 37.70 -43.25
CA PHE A 195 -5.58 36.25 -43.36
C PHE A 195 -4.48 35.64 -44.24
N ILE A 196 -3.83 34.57 -43.78
CA ILE A 196 -2.70 33.94 -44.47
C ILE A 196 -2.96 32.44 -44.60
N GLU A 197 -2.92 31.92 -45.82
CA GLU A 197 -3.04 30.49 -46.10
C GLU A 197 -1.89 30.08 -47.02
N ASN A 198 -1.06 29.14 -46.55
CA ASN A 198 0.05 28.57 -47.31
C ASN A 198 0.95 29.61 -47.98
N THR A 199 1.40 30.61 -47.21
CA THR A 199 2.21 31.72 -47.72
C THR A 199 3.28 32.11 -46.70
N ASN A 200 4.54 32.22 -47.14
CA ASN A 200 5.65 32.67 -46.32
C ASN A 200 5.75 34.22 -46.30
N LEU A 201 4.96 34.86 -45.45
CA LEU A 201 4.94 36.31 -45.32
C LEU A 201 6.04 36.84 -44.37
N GLN A 202 6.67 37.96 -44.74
CA GLN A 202 7.54 38.73 -43.86
C GLN A 202 6.92 40.12 -43.58
N ILE A 203 6.86 40.52 -42.31
CA ILE A 203 6.31 41.81 -41.89
C ILE A 203 7.39 42.59 -41.14
N ILE A 204 7.61 43.85 -41.52
CA ILE A 204 8.65 44.72 -40.98
C ILE A 204 8.04 46.10 -40.65
N ASN A 205 8.32 46.59 -39.44
CA ASN A 205 7.97 47.94 -38.97
C ASN A 205 6.50 48.33 -39.20
N THR A 206 5.59 47.39 -38.98
CA THR A 206 4.16 47.54 -39.26
C THR A 206 3.36 47.57 -37.96
N THR A 207 2.31 48.39 -37.91
CA THR A 207 1.50 48.56 -36.70
C THR A 207 0.09 48.03 -36.90
N PHE A 208 -0.36 47.16 -35.99
CA PHE A 208 -1.72 46.63 -35.94
C PHE A 208 -2.41 47.14 -34.69
N SER A 209 -3.43 48.00 -34.84
CA SER A 209 -4.14 48.59 -33.71
C SER A 209 -5.65 48.47 -33.80
N LEU A 210 -6.30 48.13 -32.68
CA LEU A 210 -7.76 48.10 -32.53
C LEU A 210 -8.48 47.16 -33.54
N ASN A 211 -7.79 46.15 -34.07
CA ASN A 211 -8.38 45.20 -35.01
C ASN A 211 -9.19 44.12 -34.26
N THR A 212 -10.24 43.60 -34.90
CA THR A 212 -11.17 42.64 -34.25
C THR A 212 -11.56 41.46 -35.14
N ALA A 213 -11.65 40.26 -34.56
CA ALA A 213 -12.16 39.05 -35.21
C ALA A 213 -12.69 38.04 -34.18
N TYR A 214 -13.24 36.90 -34.61
CA TYR A 214 -13.47 35.79 -33.68
C TYR A 214 -12.17 35.06 -33.35
N ILE A 215 -11.31 34.77 -34.34
CA ILE A 215 -10.00 34.15 -34.15
C ILE A 215 -8.92 34.98 -34.84
N GLY A 216 -7.86 35.34 -34.11
CA GLY A 216 -6.77 36.16 -34.67
C GLY A 216 -7.19 37.62 -34.84
N GLY A 217 -7.20 38.40 -33.78
CA GLY A 217 -7.73 39.77 -33.81
C GLY A 217 -6.98 40.70 -34.78
N ALA A 218 -5.70 40.46 -35.07
CA ALA A 218 -5.00 41.09 -36.19
C ALA A 218 -4.63 40.10 -37.30
N VAL A 219 -3.94 39.00 -36.99
CA VAL A 219 -3.41 38.06 -37.99
C VAL A 219 -3.83 36.62 -37.67
N ARG A 220 -4.19 35.86 -38.69
CA ARG A 220 -4.39 34.40 -38.59
C ARG A 220 -3.71 33.70 -39.76
N TYR A 221 -3.05 32.57 -39.51
CA TYR A 221 -2.37 31.79 -40.55
C TYR A 221 -2.72 30.30 -40.53
N PHE A 222 -2.65 29.67 -41.72
CA PHE A 222 -2.92 28.26 -41.99
C PHE A 222 -1.84 27.64 -42.89
N GLU A 223 -1.65 26.31 -42.78
CA GLU A 223 -0.78 25.45 -43.62
C GLU A 223 0.73 25.75 -43.63
N GLN A 224 1.16 26.99 -43.43
CA GLN A 224 2.57 27.34 -43.31
C GLN A 224 2.77 28.38 -42.21
N MET A 225 3.81 28.20 -41.38
CA MET A 225 4.23 29.22 -40.42
C MET A 225 5.01 30.34 -41.14
N PRO A 226 4.51 31.60 -41.14
CA PRO A 226 5.22 32.72 -41.76
C PRO A 226 6.54 33.05 -41.05
N LEU A 227 7.54 33.49 -41.82
CA LEU A 227 8.88 33.84 -41.33
C LEU A 227 8.86 34.86 -40.18
N PHE A 228 7.99 35.88 -40.24
CA PHE A 228 7.95 36.91 -39.19
C PHE A 228 7.50 36.34 -37.83
N ILE A 229 6.63 35.33 -37.83
CA ILE A 229 6.19 34.64 -36.62
C ILE A 229 7.32 33.74 -36.11
N LYS A 230 8.04 33.05 -37.01
CA LYS A 230 9.22 32.24 -36.63
C LYS A 230 10.29 33.11 -35.96
N GLN A 231 10.53 34.31 -36.48
CA GLN A 231 11.44 35.29 -35.88
C GLN A 231 10.95 35.75 -34.50
N MET A 232 9.65 36.04 -34.35
CA MET A 232 9.07 36.41 -33.05
C MET A 232 9.19 35.31 -31.98
N VAL A 233 9.02 34.04 -32.37
CA VAL A 233 9.07 32.91 -31.43
C VAL A 233 10.51 32.53 -31.06
N MET A 234 11.46 32.65 -32.00
CA MET A 234 12.86 32.23 -31.80
C MET A 234 13.79 33.33 -31.25
N GLN A 235 13.49 34.61 -31.53
CA GLN A 235 14.33 35.74 -31.11
C GLN A 235 13.53 36.65 -30.20
N ASN A 236 13.87 36.65 -28.91
CA ASN A 236 13.05 37.28 -27.87
C ASN A 236 12.73 38.78 -28.08
N HIS A 237 13.33 39.57 -28.98
CA HIS A 237 13.05 41.02 -29.08
C HIS A 237 13.37 41.72 -30.43
N LEU A 238 13.40 41.04 -31.60
CA LEU A 238 13.90 41.66 -32.85
C LEU A 238 12.89 41.74 -34.03
N THR A 239 11.60 41.89 -33.76
CA THR A 239 10.64 42.28 -34.81
C THR A 239 9.99 43.62 -34.47
N SER A 240 10.07 44.57 -35.40
CA SER A 240 9.51 45.93 -35.28
C SER A 240 7.99 45.99 -35.47
N VAL A 241 7.29 44.86 -35.37
CA VAL A 241 5.83 44.80 -35.51
C VAL A 241 5.19 45.14 -34.17
N SER A 242 4.32 46.15 -34.15
CA SER A 242 3.60 46.54 -32.94
C SER A 242 2.15 46.11 -33.00
N PHE A 243 1.67 45.52 -31.92
CA PHE A 243 0.28 45.15 -31.73
C PHE A 243 -0.31 45.96 -30.56
N LEU A 244 -1.38 46.71 -30.82
CA LEU A 244 -1.94 47.66 -29.87
C LEU A 244 -3.45 47.45 -29.73
N LYS A 245 -3.89 46.81 -28.64
CA LYS A 245 -5.32 46.65 -28.29
C LYS A 245 -6.15 45.95 -29.38
N ASN A 246 -5.58 44.98 -30.09
CA ASN A 246 -6.36 44.08 -30.94
C ASN A 246 -7.16 43.11 -30.04
N LYS A 247 -8.25 42.55 -30.56
CA LYS A 247 -9.14 41.69 -29.78
C LYS A 247 -9.70 40.55 -30.61
N ALA A 248 -9.63 39.33 -30.09
CA ALA A 248 -10.33 38.16 -30.60
C ALA A 248 -11.47 37.77 -29.63
N GLU A 249 -12.61 37.34 -30.14
CA GLU A 249 -13.70 36.83 -29.27
C GLU A 249 -13.36 35.44 -28.69
N LEU A 250 -12.75 34.57 -29.51
CA LEU A 250 -12.37 33.21 -29.13
C LEU A 250 -10.95 33.17 -28.59
N TYR A 251 -9.92 33.32 -29.44
CA TYR A 251 -8.52 33.29 -29.01
C TYR A 251 -7.58 33.99 -30.01
N GLY A 252 -6.37 34.33 -29.54
CA GLY A 252 -5.34 35.02 -30.30
C GLY A 252 -5.69 36.47 -30.61
N ASP A 253 -5.68 37.33 -29.58
CA ASP A 253 -6.01 38.76 -29.71
C ASP A 253 -5.18 39.47 -30.79
N ASP A 254 -3.90 39.12 -30.89
CA ASP A 254 -3.01 39.64 -31.94
C ASP A 254 -2.83 38.66 -33.09
N ILE A 255 -2.33 37.47 -32.78
CA ILE A 255 -1.96 36.44 -33.75
C ILE A 255 -2.53 35.11 -33.28
N ALA A 256 -3.24 34.40 -34.16
CA ALA A 256 -3.73 33.05 -33.91
C ALA A 256 -3.23 32.05 -34.97
N SER A 257 -3.04 30.81 -34.56
CA SER A 257 -2.91 29.65 -35.47
C SER A 257 -3.88 28.55 -35.05
N PHE A 258 -3.88 27.43 -35.76
CA PHE A 258 -4.56 26.22 -35.31
C PHE A 258 -3.86 25.65 -34.04
N PRO A 259 -4.53 24.79 -33.25
CA PRO A 259 -3.88 24.13 -32.13
C PRO A 259 -2.65 23.33 -32.57
N ILE A 260 -1.48 23.64 -32.01
CA ILE A 260 -0.23 22.92 -32.31
C ILE A 260 0.13 21.90 -31.21
N ASN A 261 -0.51 22.00 -30.04
CA ASN A 261 -0.11 21.28 -28.85
C ASN A 261 -1.31 20.91 -27.96
N ILE A 262 -1.13 19.84 -27.18
CA ILE A 262 -2.09 19.36 -26.19
C ILE A 262 -1.40 19.21 -24.84
N GLU A 263 -1.93 19.91 -23.84
CA GLU A 263 -1.54 19.74 -22.44
C GLU A 263 -2.46 18.71 -21.79
N ILE A 264 -1.88 17.75 -21.09
CA ILE A 264 -2.60 16.68 -20.40
C ILE A 264 -2.52 16.94 -18.90
N LEU A 265 -3.68 17.00 -18.26
CA LEU A 265 -3.84 17.19 -16.82
C LEU A 265 -4.50 15.94 -16.23
N LEU A 266 -4.07 15.56 -15.03
CA LEU A 266 -4.61 14.39 -14.34
C LEU A 266 -5.72 14.83 -13.37
N ASP A 267 -6.93 14.28 -13.54
CA ASP A 267 -8.07 14.53 -12.67
C ASP A 267 -7.97 13.59 -11.44
N LYS A 268 -7.23 14.04 -10.43
CA LYS A 268 -6.95 13.25 -9.21
C LYS A 268 -8.18 13.20 -8.31
N LYS A 269 -8.59 11.99 -7.92
CA LYS A 269 -9.46 11.81 -6.74
C LYS A 269 -8.64 12.10 -5.48
N GLU A 270 -9.25 12.74 -4.48
CA GLU A 270 -8.61 13.05 -3.20
C GLU A 270 -7.95 11.79 -2.59
N GLY A 271 -6.68 11.88 -2.22
CA GLY A 271 -5.90 10.78 -1.65
C GLY A 271 -5.16 9.86 -2.63
N SER A 272 -5.14 10.16 -3.95
CA SER A 272 -4.39 9.37 -4.93
C SER A 272 -2.91 9.81 -5.06
N GLU A 273 -1.98 8.85 -4.97
CA GLU A 273 -0.52 9.03 -5.18
C GLU A 273 -0.10 9.03 -6.67
N MET A 274 -1.07 9.09 -7.59
CA MET A 274 -0.80 9.09 -9.03
C MET A 274 -0.15 10.41 -9.44
N GLU A 275 0.92 10.35 -10.23
CA GLU A 275 1.63 11.51 -10.74
C GLU A 275 1.83 11.41 -12.25
N LEU A 276 1.49 12.48 -12.95
CA LEU A 276 1.74 12.65 -14.38
C LEU A 276 2.84 13.70 -14.54
N ILE A 277 3.98 13.29 -15.11
CA ILE A 277 5.16 14.14 -15.27
C ILE A 277 5.39 14.33 -16.76
N GLU A 278 5.47 15.58 -17.21
CA GLU A 278 5.91 15.92 -18.56
C GLU A 278 7.44 15.72 -18.66
N GLU A 279 7.90 14.96 -19.66
CA GLU A 279 9.34 14.75 -19.90
C GLU A 279 9.89 15.91 -20.75
N GLU A 280 11.12 16.38 -20.46
CA GLU A 280 11.76 17.46 -21.22
C GLU A 280 12.08 17.07 -22.68
N ASP A 281 11.90 18.03 -23.60
CA ASP A 281 12.10 17.87 -25.07
C ASP A 281 13.50 17.35 -25.48
N SER A 282 14.51 17.47 -24.61
CA SER A 282 15.90 17.08 -24.88
C SER A 282 16.14 15.56 -24.99
N LEU A 283 15.13 14.74 -24.66
CA LEU A 283 15.18 13.27 -24.64
C LEU A 283 14.46 12.60 -25.83
N ILE A 284 13.84 13.36 -26.73
CA ILE A 284 13.17 12.82 -27.92
C ILE A 284 14.25 12.40 -28.93
N THR A 285 14.45 11.09 -29.09
CA THR A 285 15.47 10.55 -30.00
C THR A 285 15.10 10.79 -31.47
N LYS A 286 16.11 10.93 -32.35
CA LYS A 286 15.95 11.08 -33.81
C LYS A 286 15.11 9.97 -34.49
N GLN A 287 14.86 8.85 -33.83
CA GLN A 287 13.97 7.77 -34.30
C GLN A 287 12.49 7.99 -33.90
N GLU A 288 12.18 8.82 -32.91
CA GLU A 288 10.80 9.14 -32.50
C GLU A 288 10.18 10.28 -33.30
N THR A 289 11.02 11.12 -33.92
CA THR A 289 10.62 12.09 -34.95
C THR A 289 10.02 11.42 -36.20
N GLU A 290 10.31 10.14 -36.44
CA GLU A 290 9.72 9.36 -37.55
C GLU A 290 8.23 8.99 -37.31
N LYS A 291 7.69 9.12 -36.08
CA LYS A 291 6.34 8.64 -35.70
C LYS A 291 5.34 9.74 -35.26
N LYS A 292 5.51 10.99 -35.69
CA LYS A 292 4.56 12.10 -35.42
C LYS A 292 4.28 12.36 -33.92
N VAL A 293 5.23 12.07 -33.03
CA VAL A 293 5.06 12.26 -31.58
C VAL A 293 5.33 13.73 -31.19
N ILE A 294 4.44 14.35 -30.41
CA ILE A 294 4.53 15.76 -30.00
C ILE A 294 5.19 15.92 -28.63
N LYS A 295 4.71 15.14 -27.65
CA LYS A 295 5.10 15.22 -26.25
C LYS A 295 5.07 13.84 -25.62
N LYS A 296 5.80 13.70 -24.50
CA LYS A 296 5.82 12.49 -23.69
C LYS A 296 5.53 12.81 -22.23
N TYR A 297 4.61 12.04 -21.66
CA TYR A 297 4.28 12.07 -20.24
C TYR A 297 4.59 10.72 -19.61
N THR A 298 5.10 10.70 -18.40
CA THR A 298 5.20 9.49 -17.57
C THR A 298 4.09 9.50 -16.52
N LEU A 299 3.28 8.44 -16.47
CA LEU A 299 2.32 8.18 -15.39
C LEU A 299 2.93 7.18 -14.40
N LYS A 300 3.16 7.61 -13.15
CA LYS A 300 3.69 6.79 -12.06
C LYS A 300 2.59 6.31 -11.13
N ASN A 301 2.86 5.21 -10.42
CA ASN A 301 1.99 4.63 -9.38
C ASN A 301 0.59 4.24 -9.88
N PHE A 302 0.49 3.75 -11.12
CA PHE A 302 -0.78 3.33 -11.70
C PHE A 302 -0.97 1.81 -11.58
N LYS A 303 -2.13 1.36 -11.09
CA LYS A 303 -2.45 -0.08 -10.99
C LYS A 303 -3.18 -0.58 -12.24
N SER A 304 -2.82 -1.76 -12.73
CA SER A 304 -3.53 -2.39 -13.87
C SER A 304 -4.99 -2.69 -13.50
N GLY A 305 -5.94 -2.21 -14.30
CA GLY A 305 -7.37 -2.31 -14.02
C GLY A 305 -7.97 -1.13 -13.23
N GLN A 306 -7.15 -0.16 -12.81
CA GLN A 306 -7.63 1.08 -12.21
C GLN A 306 -8.25 2.00 -13.29
N THR A 307 -9.16 2.89 -12.87
CA THR A 307 -9.68 3.95 -13.74
C THR A 307 -8.79 5.18 -13.73
N LEU A 308 -8.60 5.76 -14.91
CA LEU A 308 -7.81 6.95 -15.20
C LEU A 308 -8.76 8.03 -15.73
N SER A 309 -8.71 9.23 -15.16
CA SER A 309 -9.45 10.38 -15.66
C SER A 309 -8.47 11.46 -16.08
N LEU A 310 -8.55 11.88 -17.35
CA LEU A 310 -7.64 12.84 -17.96
C LEU A 310 -8.43 14.04 -18.48
N GLN A 311 -7.84 15.21 -18.30
CA GLN A 311 -8.32 16.47 -18.83
C GLN A 311 -7.30 17.03 -19.82
N PHE A 312 -7.78 17.70 -20.86
CA PHE A 312 -6.95 18.15 -21.97
C PHE A 312 -7.20 19.62 -22.29
N LYS A 313 -6.11 20.38 -22.50
CA LYS A 313 -6.16 21.75 -23.04
C LYS A 313 -5.49 21.76 -24.40
N LEU A 314 -6.21 22.24 -25.41
CA LEU A 314 -5.63 22.52 -26.72
C LEU A 314 -5.01 23.92 -26.70
N LYS A 315 -3.79 24.02 -27.23
CA LYS A 315 -3.01 25.26 -27.21
C LYS A 315 -2.49 25.65 -28.58
N ASP A 316 -2.48 26.95 -28.82
CA ASP A 316 -1.91 27.56 -30.02
C ASP A 316 -0.37 27.71 -29.92
N GLN A 317 0.23 28.35 -30.93
CA GLN A 317 1.68 28.58 -31.04
C GLN A 317 2.26 29.48 -29.95
N LYS A 318 1.43 30.30 -29.31
CA LYS A 318 1.82 31.15 -28.17
C LYS A 318 1.48 30.51 -26.83
N ASN A 319 1.14 29.21 -26.81
CA ASN A 319 0.73 28.47 -25.62
C ASN A 319 -0.56 29.02 -24.99
N GLN A 320 -1.39 29.73 -25.76
CA GLN A 320 -2.70 30.22 -25.35
C GLN A 320 -3.75 29.11 -25.48
N ASN A 321 -4.64 29.00 -24.49
CA ASN A 321 -5.72 28.02 -24.50
C ASN A 321 -6.77 28.41 -25.55
N ILE A 322 -7.29 27.41 -26.25
CA ILE A 322 -8.42 27.61 -27.16
C ILE A 322 -9.70 27.74 -26.35
N SER A 323 -10.44 28.82 -26.60
CA SER A 323 -11.70 29.13 -25.91
C SER A 323 -12.85 29.26 -26.90
N PHE A 324 -13.94 28.53 -26.62
CA PHE A 324 -15.23 28.66 -27.31
C PHE A 324 -16.36 28.22 -26.40
N SER A 325 -17.58 28.66 -26.71
CA SER A 325 -18.80 28.22 -26.00
C SER A 325 -19.54 27.17 -26.81
N VAL A 326 -19.81 26.02 -26.19
CA VAL A 326 -20.54 24.91 -26.81
C VAL A 326 -21.97 25.32 -27.19
N GLN A 327 -22.63 26.12 -26.34
CA GLN A 327 -24.00 26.59 -26.61
C GLN A 327 -24.07 27.45 -27.88
N LYS A 328 -23.11 28.37 -28.06
CA LYS A 328 -23.00 29.21 -29.26
C LYS A 328 -22.73 28.39 -30.53
N VAL A 329 -21.97 27.30 -30.44
CA VAL A 329 -21.76 26.36 -31.57
C VAL A 329 -23.07 25.64 -31.92
N LEU A 330 -23.77 25.10 -30.92
CA LEU A 330 -25.02 24.36 -31.12
C LEU A 330 -26.14 25.24 -31.68
N ASN A 331 -26.24 26.48 -31.19
CA ASN A 331 -27.21 27.48 -31.65
C ASN A 331 -26.84 28.13 -32.99
N LYS A 332 -25.67 27.79 -33.56
CA LYS A 332 -25.11 28.41 -34.78
C LYS A 332 -24.99 29.95 -34.68
N GLU A 333 -24.63 30.43 -33.49
CA GLU A 333 -24.38 31.86 -33.25
C GLU A 333 -23.01 32.30 -33.78
N TYR A 334 -22.07 31.36 -33.96
CA TYR A 334 -20.80 31.61 -34.64
C TYR A 334 -20.93 31.53 -36.16
N PRO A 335 -20.05 32.24 -36.90
CA PRO A 335 -19.93 32.11 -38.34
C PRO A 335 -19.73 30.66 -38.79
N PHE A 336 -20.30 30.30 -39.94
CA PHE A 336 -20.29 28.94 -40.47
C PHE A 336 -18.89 28.29 -40.53
N GLN A 337 -17.87 29.05 -40.95
CA GLN A 337 -16.49 28.56 -41.04
C GLN A 337 -15.91 28.16 -39.67
N ILE A 338 -16.22 28.94 -38.64
CA ILE A 338 -15.77 28.67 -37.27
C ILE A 338 -16.51 27.48 -36.68
N VAL A 339 -17.82 27.37 -36.92
CA VAL A 339 -18.60 26.21 -36.48
C VAL A 339 -18.01 24.93 -37.09
N LYS A 340 -17.68 24.94 -38.38
CA LYS A 340 -17.08 23.79 -39.06
C LYS A 340 -15.74 23.40 -38.43
N GLU A 341 -14.85 24.37 -38.18
CA GLU A 341 -13.56 24.14 -37.53
C GLU A 341 -13.72 23.55 -36.12
N LEU A 342 -14.57 24.15 -35.28
CA LEU A 342 -14.77 23.71 -33.90
C LEU A 342 -15.41 22.31 -33.82
N GLN A 343 -16.26 21.94 -34.78
CA GLN A 343 -16.87 20.62 -34.85
C GLN A 343 -15.87 19.49 -35.14
N GLU A 344 -14.73 19.83 -35.75
CA GLU A 344 -13.65 18.87 -36.01
C GLU A 344 -12.81 18.60 -34.76
N TYR A 345 -13.01 19.31 -33.64
CA TYR A 345 -12.23 19.11 -32.42
C TYR A 345 -12.68 17.86 -31.66
N ASN A 346 -11.86 16.81 -31.73
CA ASN A 346 -11.96 15.62 -30.89
C ASN A 346 -10.60 15.21 -30.34
N ILE A 347 -10.62 14.46 -29.24
CA ILE A 347 -9.45 13.85 -28.62
C ILE A 347 -9.78 12.38 -28.38
N LYS A 348 -8.89 11.51 -28.86
CA LYS A 348 -9.01 10.07 -28.74
C LYS A 348 -7.75 9.47 -28.13
N ILE A 349 -7.93 8.51 -27.24
CA ILE A 349 -6.86 7.73 -26.63
C ILE A 349 -6.88 6.34 -27.27
N SER A 350 -5.74 5.88 -27.76
CA SER A 350 -5.55 4.55 -28.33
C SER A 350 -4.37 3.82 -27.68
N PRO A 351 -4.42 2.48 -27.56
CA PRO A 351 -3.26 1.71 -27.14
C PRO A 351 -2.21 1.69 -28.26
N SER A 352 -0.93 1.67 -27.90
CA SER A 352 0.16 1.49 -28.88
C SER A 352 0.24 0.07 -29.45
N ASN A 353 -0.10 -0.92 -28.62
CA ASN A 353 -0.17 -2.33 -28.99
C ASN A 353 -1.37 -2.98 -28.30
N GLU A 354 -2.39 -3.39 -29.06
CA GLU A 354 -3.62 -3.98 -28.54
C GLU A 354 -3.42 -5.33 -27.82
N ASN A 355 -2.29 -5.99 -28.06
CA ASN A 355 -1.94 -7.26 -27.40
C ASN A 355 -1.34 -7.04 -26.00
N GLU A 356 -0.77 -5.86 -25.73
CA GLU A 356 -0.03 -5.58 -24.48
C GLU A 356 -0.77 -4.61 -23.55
N ILE A 357 -1.61 -3.73 -24.11
CA ILE A 357 -2.44 -2.76 -23.39
C ILE A 357 -3.85 -2.77 -23.97
N LYS A 358 -4.85 -2.87 -23.10
CA LYS A 358 -6.26 -2.69 -23.45
C LYS A 358 -6.86 -1.54 -22.66
N ILE A 359 -7.72 -0.80 -23.33
CA ILE A 359 -8.48 0.30 -22.74
C ILE A 359 -9.98 -0.03 -22.80
N PHE A 360 -10.70 0.29 -21.74
CA PHE A 360 -12.14 0.13 -21.64
C PHE A 360 -12.77 1.43 -21.09
N GLY A 361 -14.07 1.63 -21.35
CA GLY A 361 -14.79 2.82 -20.91
C GLY A 361 -14.76 3.95 -21.95
N GLN A 362 -14.80 5.20 -21.49
CA GLN A 362 -14.72 6.36 -22.38
C GLN A 362 -13.27 6.60 -22.79
N TYR A 363 -12.98 6.56 -24.09
CA TYR A 363 -11.64 6.84 -24.65
C TYR A 363 -11.66 7.93 -25.73
N ILE A 364 -12.81 8.58 -25.94
CA ILE A 364 -13.01 9.70 -26.88
C ILE A 364 -13.79 10.81 -26.18
N THR A 365 -13.42 12.06 -26.49
CA THR A 365 -14.20 13.27 -26.17
C THR A 365 -14.20 14.21 -27.37
N ASP A 366 -15.28 14.96 -27.55
CA ASP A 366 -15.51 15.87 -28.68
C ASP A 366 -15.87 17.27 -28.19
N TYR A 367 -16.10 18.19 -29.14
CA TYR A 367 -16.51 19.57 -28.88
C TYR A 367 -17.80 19.70 -28.06
N GLN A 368 -18.70 18.69 -28.07
CA GLN A 368 -19.96 18.75 -27.32
C GLN A 368 -19.73 18.60 -25.82
N LYS A 369 -18.65 17.92 -25.43
CA LYS A 369 -18.26 17.70 -24.02
C LYS A 369 -17.20 18.70 -23.53
N PHE A 370 -16.97 19.77 -24.28
CA PHE A 370 -16.02 20.83 -23.90
C PHE A 370 -16.56 21.69 -22.75
N ASP A 371 -15.71 21.93 -21.75
CA ASP A 371 -15.98 22.86 -20.64
C ASP A 371 -15.50 24.26 -21.03
N ASP A 372 -16.46 25.14 -21.32
CA ASP A 372 -16.20 26.51 -21.78
C ASP A 372 -15.67 27.45 -20.68
N LYS A 373 -15.83 27.11 -19.40
CA LYS A 373 -15.33 27.93 -18.28
C LYS A 373 -13.85 27.69 -18.02
N ASN A 374 -13.42 26.43 -18.12
CA ASN A 374 -12.06 26.03 -17.81
C ASN A 374 -11.21 25.76 -19.06
N TYR A 375 -11.82 25.78 -20.24
CA TYR A 375 -11.22 25.47 -21.53
C TYR A 375 -10.67 24.03 -21.61
N LEU A 376 -11.48 23.07 -21.16
CA LEU A 376 -11.07 21.68 -20.93
C LEU A 376 -11.92 20.68 -21.72
N PHE A 377 -11.26 19.69 -22.30
CA PHE A 377 -11.89 18.43 -22.69
C PHE A 377 -11.66 17.40 -21.58
N SER A 378 -12.63 16.51 -21.31
CA SER A 378 -12.49 15.51 -20.26
C SER A 378 -12.84 14.09 -20.72
N ILE A 379 -11.95 13.15 -20.39
CA ILE A 379 -12.19 11.72 -20.49
C ILE A 379 -12.21 11.17 -19.07
N LYS A 380 -13.37 10.68 -18.64
CA LYS A 380 -13.59 10.17 -17.29
C LYS A 380 -13.67 8.65 -17.31
N ASP A 381 -13.17 8.05 -16.23
CA ASP A 381 -13.27 6.61 -15.96
C ASP A 381 -12.71 5.68 -17.07
N LEU A 382 -11.59 6.07 -17.70
CA LEU A 382 -10.86 5.21 -18.65
C LEU A 382 -10.16 4.07 -17.88
N MET A 383 -10.58 2.83 -18.07
CA MET A 383 -9.93 1.69 -17.44
C MET A 383 -8.77 1.20 -18.31
N VAL A 384 -7.55 1.17 -17.76
CA VAL A 384 -6.35 0.74 -18.49
C VAL A 384 -5.83 -0.57 -17.89
N VAL A 385 -5.71 -1.59 -18.74
CA VAL A 385 -5.31 -2.95 -18.37
C VAL A 385 -4.10 -3.33 -19.20
N SER A 386 -3.02 -3.79 -18.56
CA SER A 386 -1.77 -4.09 -19.27
C SER A 386 -0.97 -5.22 -18.63
N ASN A 387 -0.18 -5.92 -19.47
CA ASN A 387 0.87 -6.80 -18.98
C ASN A 387 2.06 -5.98 -18.47
N PRO A 388 2.69 -6.33 -17.34
CA PRO A 388 3.85 -5.59 -16.86
C PRO A 388 5.07 -5.88 -17.77
N SER A 389 5.21 -5.09 -18.81
CA SER A 389 6.36 -5.00 -19.71
C SER A 389 7.05 -3.64 -19.48
N PRO A 390 8.38 -3.52 -19.64
CA PRO A 390 9.09 -2.28 -19.34
C PRO A 390 8.67 -1.07 -20.20
N GLN A 391 7.96 -1.24 -21.33
CA GLN A 391 7.62 -0.12 -22.22
C GLN A 391 6.21 -0.25 -22.82
N ASN A 392 5.19 0.11 -22.03
CA ASN A 392 3.79 0.19 -22.47
C ASN A 392 3.31 1.65 -22.43
N PHE A 393 2.80 2.16 -23.55
CA PHE A 393 2.33 3.54 -23.69
C PHE A 393 0.97 3.68 -24.37
N LEU A 394 0.20 4.68 -23.95
CA LEU A 394 -1.01 5.16 -24.61
C LEU A 394 -0.67 6.30 -25.57
N LEU A 395 -1.39 6.36 -26.69
CA LEU A 395 -1.29 7.41 -27.69
C LEU A 395 -2.53 8.30 -27.61
N VAL A 396 -2.33 9.58 -27.35
CA VAL A 396 -3.39 10.59 -27.39
C VAL A 396 -3.31 11.29 -28.75
N GLU A 397 -4.37 11.15 -29.56
CA GLU A 397 -4.52 11.79 -30.86
C GLU A 397 -5.63 12.85 -30.80
N SER A 398 -5.46 13.93 -31.54
CA SER A 398 -6.51 14.93 -31.76
C SER A 398 -6.51 15.35 -33.22
N SER A 399 -7.68 15.35 -33.84
CA SER A 399 -7.88 15.84 -35.22
C SER A 399 -7.63 17.34 -35.37
N ALA A 400 -7.69 18.09 -34.26
CA ALA A 400 -7.45 19.53 -34.25
C ALA A 400 -5.97 19.89 -34.45
N ILE A 401 -5.06 18.97 -34.09
CA ILE A 401 -3.62 19.28 -34.05
C ILE A 401 -2.99 19.16 -35.44
N GLN A 402 -2.28 20.21 -35.85
CA GLN A 402 -1.40 20.18 -37.02
C GLN A 402 0.04 20.52 -36.57
N ARG A 403 1.08 20.14 -37.34
CA ARG A 403 2.48 20.52 -37.04
C ARG A 403 3.33 20.67 -38.29
N LEU A 404 4.46 21.35 -38.11
CA LEU A 404 5.58 21.43 -39.03
C LEU A 404 6.36 20.11 -38.98
N GLN A 405 6.69 19.53 -40.14
CA GLN A 405 7.60 18.39 -40.18
C GLN A 405 9.04 18.84 -39.82
N PRO A 406 9.76 18.11 -38.95
CA PRO A 406 11.18 18.34 -38.73
C PRO A 406 11.98 17.68 -39.85
N PHE A 407 11.92 18.24 -41.06
CA PHE A 407 12.86 17.89 -42.13
C PHE A 407 13.42 19.17 -42.71
N PHE A 408 14.75 19.27 -42.76
CA PHE A 408 15.51 20.42 -43.20
C PHE A 408 15.21 20.76 -44.67
N LEU A 409 14.16 21.53 -44.90
CA LEU A 409 13.98 22.32 -46.10
C LEU A 409 13.65 23.74 -45.63
N GLU A 410 14.05 24.75 -46.39
CA GLU A 410 13.73 26.16 -46.14
C GLU A 410 12.21 26.46 -46.16
N GLN A 411 11.38 25.42 -46.28
CA GLN A 411 9.92 25.43 -46.31
C GLN A 411 9.37 24.57 -45.16
N ASP A 412 8.99 25.22 -44.05
CA ASP A 412 8.31 24.55 -42.94
C ASP A 412 6.82 24.30 -43.33
N LEU A 413 6.53 23.24 -44.08
CA LEU A 413 5.17 22.84 -44.45
C LEU A 413 4.44 22.22 -43.25
N ILE A 414 3.19 22.65 -42.98
CA ILE A 414 2.32 22.07 -41.96
C ILE A 414 1.60 20.89 -42.56
N TYR A 415 1.79 19.71 -41.97
CA TYR A 415 1.04 18.52 -42.35
C TYR A 415 -0.10 18.30 -41.36
N ASN A 416 -1.22 17.82 -41.89
CA ASN A 416 -2.33 17.36 -41.06
C ASN A 416 -1.97 16.03 -40.36
N GLY A 417 -2.47 15.88 -39.13
CA GLY A 417 -2.26 14.73 -38.26
C GLY A 417 -2.77 13.40 -38.85
N PRO A 418 -2.68 12.29 -38.09
CA PRO A 418 -2.70 12.28 -36.63
C PRO A 418 -1.30 12.48 -36.02
N TYR A 419 -1.19 13.45 -35.12
CA TYR A 419 -0.03 13.61 -34.24
C TYR A 419 -0.37 13.04 -32.86
N TYR A 420 0.63 12.47 -32.20
CA TYR A 420 0.43 11.69 -30.99
C TYR A 420 1.16 12.30 -29.79
N THR A 421 0.48 12.38 -28.65
CA THR A 421 1.14 12.56 -27.35
C THR A 421 1.24 11.20 -26.66
N LYS A 422 2.45 10.79 -26.27
CA LYS A 422 2.70 9.50 -25.62
C LYS A 422 2.53 9.62 -24.12
N ILE A 423 1.78 8.71 -23.50
CA ILE A 423 1.73 8.53 -22.05
C ILE A 423 2.35 7.17 -21.72
N SER A 424 3.56 7.18 -21.15
CA SER A 424 4.24 5.98 -20.65
C SER A 424 3.69 5.62 -19.27
N ILE A 425 3.17 4.41 -19.09
CA ILE A 425 2.57 3.98 -17.81
C ILE A 425 3.52 3.04 -17.07
N GLN A 426 3.91 3.41 -15.85
CA GLN A 426 4.66 2.54 -14.93
C GLN A 426 3.67 1.83 -14.01
N PHE A 427 3.43 0.55 -14.29
CA PHE A 427 2.53 -0.28 -13.50
C PHE A 427 3.18 -0.75 -12.19
N SER A 428 2.47 -0.60 -11.07
CA SER A 428 2.87 -1.20 -9.79
C SER A 428 2.47 -2.68 -9.72
N GLU A 429 3.22 -3.50 -8.99
CA GLU A 429 2.85 -4.89 -8.69
C GLU A 429 1.61 -4.97 -7.78
N CYS A 430 0.89 -6.10 -7.79
CA CYS A 430 -0.27 -6.27 -6.91
C CYS A 430 0.17 -6.38 -5.45
N SER A 431 -0.59 -5.78 -4.54
CA SER A 431 -0.31 -5.80 -3.09
C SER A 431 -0.94 -7.00 -2.38
N SER A 432 -0.51 -7.30 -1.15
CA SER A 432 -1.22 -8.26 -0.29
C SER A 432 -2.71 -7.89 -0.19
N GLY A 433 -3.59 -8.89 -0.25
CA GLY A 433 -5.04 -8.70 -0.32
C GLY A 433 -5.62 -8.65 -1.74
N GLU A 434 -4.75 -8.67 -2.77
CA GLU A 434 -5.09 -8.78 -4.18
C GLU A 434 -4.55 -10.10 -4.76
N ILE A 435 -5.12 -10.56 -5.88
CA ILE A 435 -4.68 -11.76 -6.62
C ILE A 435 -4.50 -11.45 -8.11
N TYR A 436 -3.61 -12.19 -8.78
CA TYR A 436 -3.46 -12.12 -10.23
C TYR A 436 -4.54 -12.95 -10.93
N GLN A 437 -5.34 -12.32 -11.80
CA GLN A 437 -6.26 -13.02 -12.69
C GLN A 437 -5.89 -12.78 -14.15
N LYS A 438 -5.77 -13.87 -14.92
CA LYS A 438 -5.52 -13.81 -16.37
C LYS A 438 -6.85 -13.64 -17.12
N GLN A 439 -6.97 -12.56 -17.89
CA GLN A 439 -8.04 -12.36 -18.86
C GLN A 439 -7.45 -12.31 -20.28
N ALA A 440 -7.75 -13.32 -21.08
CA ALA A 440 -7.10 -13.58 -22.38
C ALA A 440 -5.58 -13.70 -22.27
N GLN A 441 -4.83 -12.64 -22.61
CA GLN A 441 -3.37 -12.59 -22.52
C GLN A 441 -2.85 -11.63 -21.45
N ILE A 442 -3.73 -10.96 -20.68
CA ILE A 442 -3.35 -9.88 -19.76
C ILE A 442 -3.66 -10.24 -18.30
N PHE A 443 -2.78 -9.83 -17.38
CA PHE A 443 -2.97 -9.97 -15.93
C PHE A 443 -3.62 -8.73 -15.30
N ILE A 444 -4.61 -8.95 -14.43
CA ILE A 444 -5.31 -7.93 -13.65
C ILE A 444 -5.14 -8.24 -12.16
N CYS A 445 -5.00 -7.21 -11.33
CA CYS A 445 -5.07 -7.34 -9.87
C CYS A 445 -6.54 -7.32 -9.44
N LEU A 446 -7.06 -8.46 -8.99
CA LEU A 446 -8.41 -8.56 -8.43
C LEU A 446 -8.33 -8.44 -6.90
N GLU A 447 -9.10 -7.52 -6.34
CA GLU A 447 -9.21 -7.35 -4.90
C GLU A 447 -10.10 -8.43 -4.26
N CYS A 448 -9.67 -9.01 -3.14
CA CYS A 448 -10.50 -9.94 -2.38
C CYS A 448 -11.61 -9.20 -1.63
N LYS A 449 -12.86 -9.41 -2.08
CA LYS A 449 -14.08 -8.83 -1.50
C LYS A 449 -14.36 -9.39 -0.10
N GLU A 450 -15.25 -8.70 0.62
CA GLU A 450 -15.72 -9.10 1.94
C GLU A 450 -16.18 -10.57 1.96
N GLY A 451 -15.68 -11.33 2.93
CA GLY A 451 -15.87 -12.79 3.03
C GLY A 451 -14.74 -13.62 2.41
N THR A 452 -13.76 -12.98 1.76
CA THR A 452 -12.55 -13.62 1.24
C THR A 452 -11.29 -12.82 1.55
N TYR A 453 -10.11 -13.47 1.55
CA TYR A 453 -8.84 -12.82 1.89
C TYR A 453 -7.63 -13.45 1.17
N SER A 454 -6.51 -12.70 1.13
CA SER A 454 -5.18 -13.15 0.68
C SER A 454 -4.08 -12.42 1.45
N ILE A 455 -3.19 -13.14 2.14
CA ILE A 455 -2.14 -12.53 2.99
C ILE A 455 -0.76 -12.53 2.30
N GLY A 456 -0.50 -13.53 1.45
CA GLY A 456 0.76 -13.64 0.71
C GLY A 456 0.89 -12.60 -0.38
N LYS A 457 2.13 -12.20 -0.71
CA LYS A 457 2.38 -11.40 -1.92
C LYS A 457 2.04 -12.27 -3.14
N PRO A 458 1.12 -11.83 -4.02
CA PRO A 458 0.71 -12.62 -5.17
C PRO A 458 1.89 -12.76 -6.16
N SER A 459 2.04 -13.94 -6.77
CA SER A 459 3.12 -14.22 -7.73
C SER A 459 2.55 -14.56 -9.10
N LYS A 460 3.09 -13.93 -10.16
CA LYS A 460 2.68 -14.20 -11.55
C LYS A 460 2.92 -15.65 -11.96
N GLU A 461 3.93 -16.32 -11.41
CA GLU A 461 4.23 -17.72 -11.72
C GLU A 461 3.20 -18.69 -11.13
N ASN A 462 2.51 -18.29 -10.06
CA ASN A 462 1.53 -19.11 -9.34
C ASN A 462 0.09 -18.58 -9.44
N TYR A 463 -0.23 -17.78 -10.47
CA TYR A 463 -1.55 -17.15 -10.63
C TYR A 463 -2.73 -18.14 -10.61
N GLU A 464 -2.53 -19.39 -11.03
CA GLU A 464 -3.57 -20.43 -11.00
C GLU A 464 -3.86 -20.97 -9.59
N LYS A 465 -2.90 -20.83 -8.67
CA LYS A 465 -3.01 -21.25 -7.26
C LYS A 465 -3.41 -20.09 -6.35
N ASP A 466 -3.09 -18.86 -6.72
CA ASP A 466 -3.40 -17.64 -5.97
C ASP A 466 -4.89 -17.28 -6.13
N THR A 467 -5.72 -17.90 -5.29
CA THR A 467 -7.16 -17.63 -5.21
C THR A 467 -7.51 -16.97 -3.87
N CYS A 468 -8.48 -16.05 -3.88
CA CYS A 468 -9.00 -15.46 -2.66
C CYS A 468 -9.61 -16.57 -1.79
N LYS A 469 -8.99 -16.84 -0.63
CA LYS A 469 -9.43 -17.89 0.29
C LYS A 469 -10.73 -17.45 0.97
N LYS A 470 -11.64 -18.40 1.19
CA LYS A 470 -12.86 -18.15 1.98
C LYS A 470 -12.49 -17.84 3.43
N CYS A 471 -13.25 -16.93 4.05
CA CYS A 471 -13.10 -16.61 5.47
C CYS A 471 -13.14 -17.88 6.33
N PRO A 472 -12.16 -18.09 7.24
CA PRO A 472 -12.24 -19.19 8.19
C PRO A 472 -13.40 -18.97 9.16
N PHE A 473 -14.06 -20.03 9.60
CA PHE A 473 -15.24 -19.97 10.48
C PHE A 473 -14.94 -19.27 11.83
N GLN A 474 -13.69 -19.35 12.25
CA GLN A 474 -13.11 -18.70 13.43
C GLN A 474 -13.04 -17.16 13.29
N ALA A 475 -12.97 -16.61 12.08
CA ALA A 475 -12.96 -15.17 11.88
C ALA A 475 -14.37 -14.57 11.98
N GLU A 476 -14.45 -13.33 12.47
CA GLU A 476 -15.70 -12.55 12.47
C GLU A 476 -15.96 -11.99 11.07
N LYS A 477 -14.93 -11.35 10.49
CA LYS A 477 -14.97 -10.77 9.14
C LYS A 477 -13.57 -10.77 8.54
N CYS A 478 -13.47 -10.92 7.23
CA CYS A 478 -12.21 -10.80 6.50
C CYS A 478 -12.43 -10.04 5.18
N TYR A 479 -11.39 -9.31 4.80
CA TYR A 479 -11.37 -8.43 3.64
C TYR A 479 -9.91 -8.15 3.25
N ARG A 480 -9.58 -8.17 1.96
CA ARG A 480 -8.21 -7.99 1.46
C ARG A 480 -7.20 -8.90 2.19
N ASP A 481 -6.26 -8.33 2.92
CA ASP A 481 -5.22 -9.00 3.72
C ASP A 481 -5.58 -9.08 5.21
N GLN A 482 -6.75 -8.57 5.60
CA GLN A 482 -7.19 -8.47 6.98
C GLN A 482 -8.15 -9.61 7.36
N ILE A 483 -7.91 -10.16 8.55
CA ILE A 483 -8.77 -11.14 9.22
C ILE A 483 -9.05 -10.62 10.62
N LEU A 484 -10.30 -10.25 10.88
CA LEU A 484 -10.80 -9.88 12.20
C LEU A 484 -11.24 -11.14 12.93
N LEU A 485 -10.72 -11.34 14.14
CA LEU A 485 -10.92 -12.58 14.91
C LEU A 485 -12.10 -12.43 15.86
N LYS A 486 -12.86 -13.52 16.05
CA LYS A 486 -13.83 -13.60 17.14
C LYS A 486 -13.10 -13.68 18.49
N GLN A 487 -13.80 -13.30 19.56
CA GLN A 487 -13.33 -13.50 20.92
C GLN A 487 -13.02 -14.99 21.19
N GLY A 488 -11.93 -15.26 21.92
CA GLY A 488 -11.45 -16.62 22.22
C GLY A 488 -10.42 -17.19 21.24
N ILE A 489 -9.97 -16.40 20.26
CA ILE A 489 -9.08 -16.86 19.19
C ILE A 489 -7.83 -16.00 19.13
N TRP A 490 -6.69 -16.67 18.95
CA TRP A 490 -5.37 -16.08 18.91
C TRP A 490 -4.62 -16.50 17.63
N ARG A 491 -3.73 -15.63 17.15
CA ARG A 491 -2.78 -15.95 16.07
C ARG A 491 -1.44 -15.30 16.31
N ILE A 492 -0.39 -15.87 15.73
CA ILE A 492 0.98 -15.39 15.94
C ILE A 492 1.24 -14.02 15.34
N SER A 493 0.62 -13.71 14.19
CA SER A 493 0.75 -12.41 13.53
C SER A 493 -0.42 -12.14 12.61
N ASN A 494 -0.57 -10.88 12.19
CA ASN A 494 -1.51 -10.49 11.15
C ASN A 494 -1.22 -11.14 9.79
N THR A 495 0.02 -11.59 9.56
CA THR A 495 0.48 -12.21 8.30
C THR A 495 0.17 -13.70 8.15
N THR A 496 -0.37 -14.34 9.19
CA THR A 496 -0.66 -15.78 9.19
C THR A 496 -2.15 -16.06 9.23
N ASP A 497 -2.60 -17.06 8.45
CA ASP A 497 -3.96 -17.59 8.42
C ASP A 497 -4.20 -18.73 9.44
N LEU A 498 -3.19 -19.07 10.24
CA LEU A 498 -3.28 -20.11 11.27
C LEU A 498 -3.92 -19.54 12.54
N LEU A 499 -5.24 -19.74 12.66
CA LEU A 499 -6.03 -19.33 13.82
C LEU A 499 -6.10 -20.46 14.85
N ILE A 500 -5.82 -20.14 16.12
CA ILE A 500 -5.76 -21.11 17.21
C ILE A 500 -6.71 -20.66 18.32
N GLU A 501 -7.52 -21.58 18.83
CA GLU A 501 -8.41 -21.30 19.96
C GLU A 501 -7.64 -21.26 21.28
N CYS A 502 -8.02 -20.34 22.17
CA CYS A 502 -7.44 -20.23 23.50
C CYS A 502 -8.02 -21.32 24.41
N ILE A 503 -7.14 -22.19 24.92
CA ILE A 503 -7.53 -23.46 25.56
C ILE A 503 -7.80 -23.29 27.05
N ASN A 504 -6.97 -22.53 27.76
CA ASN A 504 -7.07 -22.39 29.22
C ASN A 504 -8.31 -21.58 29.60
N GLU A 505 -8.48 -20.39 29.02
CA GLU A 505 -9.61 -19.52 29.31
C GLU A 505 -9.93 -18.72 28.04
N LYS A 506 -11.10 -18.96 27.44
CA LYS A 506 -11.48 -18.32 26.18
C LYS A 506 -11.58 -16.80 26.33
N SER A 507 -11.92 -16.32 27.52
CA SER A 507 -12.03 -14.89 27.77
C SER A 507 -10.69 -14.15 27.72
N ASN A 508 -9.54 -14.84 27.84
CA ASN A 508 -8.20 -14.21 27.78
C ASN A 508 -7.85 -13.65 26.40
N CYS A 509 -8.51 -14.13 25.35
CA CYS A 509 -8.24 -13.72 23.99
C CYS A 509 -9.37 -12.82 23.48
N ASN A 510 -9.07 -11.54 23.26
CA ASN A 510 -10.07 -10.55 22.84
C ASN A 510 -10.22 -10.44 21.31
N GLY A 511 -9.28 -11.00 20.53
CA GLY A 511 -9.29 -10.94 19.07
C GLY A 511 -8.77 -9.62 18.48
N ASP A 512 -8.34 -8.66 19.29
CA ASP A 512 -7.83 -7.36 18.83
C ASP A 512 -6.30 -7.37 18.65
N TYR A 513 -5.83 -7.03 17.44
CA TYR A 513 -4.41 -6.97 17.14
C TYR A 513 -3.66 -5.90 17.93
N SER A 514 -4.30 -4.78 18.28
CA SER A 514 -3.66 -3.68 19.01
C SER A 514 -3.09 -4.12 20.36
N THR A 515 -3.71 -5.14 20.95
CA THR A 515 -3.36 -5.75 22.24
C THR A 515 -2.73 -7.14 22.06
N PHE A 516 -2.18 -7.44 20.87
CA PHE A 516 -1.66 -8.77 20.50
C PHE A 516 -2.65 -9.92 20.79
N TYR A 517 -3.95 -9.63 20.63
CA TYR A 517 -5.08 -10.53 20.85
C TYR A 517 -5.35 -10.90 22.31
N CYS A 518 -4.72 -10.22 23.27
CA CYS A 518 -4.82 -10.51 24.70
C CYS A 518 -5.67 -9.51 25.47
N THR A 519 -6.37 -9.98 26.50
CA THR A 519 -7.02 -9.13 27.51
C THR A 519 -6.01 -8.50 28.46
N GLN A 520 -6.44 -7.46 29.15
CA GLN A 520 -5.59 -6.66 30.02
C GLN A 520 -4.83 -7.51 31.05
N GLY A 521 -3.51 -7.32 31.08
CA GLY A 521 -2.59 -8.01 31.98
C GLY A 521 -1.99 -9.31 31.45
N HIS A 522 -2.54 -9.87 30.36
CA HIS A 522 -2.03 -11.07 29.71
C HIS A 522 -1.09 -10.72 28.55
N ILE A 523 -0.15 -11.61 28.24
CA ILE A 523 0.83 -11.48 27.16
C ILE A 523 1.25 -12.85 26.61
N GLY A 524 1.79 -12.87 25.39
CA GLY A 524 2.39 -14.06 24.79
C GLY A 524 1.39 -14.95 24.05
N PRO A 525 1.84 -16.12 23.56
CA PRO A 525 1.00 -17.05 22.81
C PRO A 525 -0.22 -17.50 23.61
N LEU A 526 -1.41 -17.52 22.98
CA LEU A 526 -2.68 -17.90 23.62
C LEU A 526 -3.04 -17.08 24.89
N CYS A 527 -2.31 -16.01 25.18
CA CYS A 527 -2.53 -15.14 26.34
C CYS A 527 -2.54 -15.90 27.69
N GLU A 528 -1.75 -16.99 27.81
CA GLU A 528 -1.73 -17.79 29.05
C GLU A 528 -0.78 -17.24 30.13
N GLU A 529 0.08 -16.27 29.80
CA GLU A 529 1.07 -15.70 30.71
C GLU A 529 0.76 -14.23 31.04
N CYS A 530 1.25 -13.76 32.19
CA CYS A 530 1.04 -12.40 32.65
C CYS A 530 2.17 -11.46 32.22
N ASP A 531 1.84 -10.20 31.94
CA ASP A 531 2.81 -9.16 31.61
C ASP A 531 3.59 -8.70 32.85
N VAL A 532 4.61 -9.48 33.22
CA VAL A 532 5.40 -9.25 34.45
C VAL A 532 6.29 -8.00 34.36
N TYR A 533 6.63 -7.58 33.15
CA TYR A 533 7.48 -6.42 32.90
C TYR A 533 6.69 -5.14 32.57
N GLY A 534 5.42 -5.27 32.15
CA GLY A 534 4.60 -4.14 31.72
C GLY A 534 4.96 -3.67 30.31
N VAL A 535 5.32 -4.58 29.41
CA VAL A 535 5.72 -4.26 28.02
C VAL A 535 4.52 -3.86 27.17
N LEU A 536 3.38 -4.52 27.38
CA LEU A 536 2.16 -4.30 26.59
C LEU A 536 1.20 -3.33 27.28
N TRP A 537 1.10 -3.40 28.61
CA TRP A 537 0.05 -2.70 29.38
C TRP A 537 0.55 -1.52 30.22
N ASP A 538 1.85 -1.19 30.15
CA ASP A 538 2.55 -0.20 31.01
C ASP A 538 2.40 -0.43 32.53
N GLN A 539 1.76 -1.53 32.93
CA GLN A 539 1.52 -1.97 34.30
C GLN A 539 2.02 -3.40 34.44
N ARG A 540 2.57 -3.73 35.61
CA ARG A 540 3.13 -5.06 35.88
C ARG A 540 2.05 -5.96 36.47
N TYR A 541 2.00 -7.20 36.00
CA TYR A 541 1.04 -8.21 36.43
C TYR A 541 1.77 -9.48 36.88
N GLN A 542 1.20 -10.18 37.85
CA GLN A 542 1.65 -11.52 38.24
C GLN A 542 0.51 -12.53 38.18
N ARG A 543 0.90 -13.79 38.01
CA ARG A 543 -0.03 -14.91 37.91
C ARG A 543 -0.58 -15.29 39.28
N ASN A 544 -1.90 -15.40 39.36
CA ASN A 544 -2.60 -16.01 40.48
C ASN A 544 -2.76 -17.53 40.25
N ASN A 545 -3.09 -18.25 41.32
CA ASN A 545 -3.34 -19.69 41.31
C ASN A 545 -4.45 -20.16 40.36
N ASN A 546 -5.28 -19.25 39.82
CA ASN A 546 -6.39 -19.52 38.88
C ASN A 546 -6.09 -19.04 37.46
N LEU A 547 -4.82 -18.95 37.04
CA LEU A 547 -4.43 -18.47 35.70
C LEU A 547 -4.76 -16.99 35.39
N GLU A 548 -5.44 -16.29 36.30
CA GLU A 548 -5.71 -14.86 36.22
C GLU A 548 -4.46 -14.02 36.53
N CYS A 549 -4.34 -12.90 35.84
CA CYS A 549 -3.28 -11.93 36.04
C CYS A 549 -3.73 -10.78 36.96
N ILE A 550 -3.06 -10.64 38.10
CA ILE A 550 -3.34 -9.59 39.08
C ILE A 550 -2.28 -8.49 38.96
N ASN A 551 -2.72 -7.23 38.98
CA ASN A 551 -1.83 -6.07 38.93
C ASN A 551 -0.95 -6.00 40.19
N CYS A 552 0.38 -5.92 40.00
CA CYS A 552 1.39 -5.85 41.05
C CYS A 552 1.13 -4.74 42.08
N GLN A 553 0.56 -3.59 41.68
CA GLN A 553 0.24 -2.49 42.60
C GLN A 553 -0.74 -2.90 43.71
N SER A 554 -1.62 -3.86 43.44
CA SER A 554 -2.54 -4.39 44.45
C SER A 554 -1.83 -5.29 45.46
N ILE A 555 -0.80 -6.03 45.02
CA ILE A 555 -0.07 -7.04 45.78
C ILE A 555 1.04 -6.45 46.65
N ASP A 556 1.60 -5.30 46.28
CA ASP A 556 2.63 -4.60 47.07
C ASP A 556 2.16 -4.23 48.50
N LYS A 557 0.85 -4.36 48.78
CA LYS A 557 0.30 -4.21 50.13
C LYS A 557 0.62 -5.45 50.99
N TRP A 558 1.27 -5.20 52.14
CA TRP A 558 1.76 -6.22 53.07
C TRP A 558 0.74 -7.32 53.47
N TYR A 559 -0.57 -7.03 53.44
CA TYR A 559 -1.60 -8.00 53.82
C TYR A 559 -1.74 -9.17 52.83
N TYR A 560 -1.37 -9.00 51.55
CA TYR A 560 -1.37 -10.11 50.57
C TYR A 560 -0.27 -11.15 50.86
N LEU A 561 0.76 -10.79 51.62
CA LEU A 561 1.83 -11.72 52.01
C LEU A 561 1.47 -12.56 53.25
N ILE A 562 0.44 -12.18 54.01
CA ILE A 562 0.03 -12.85 55.25
C ILE A 562 -0.34 -14.33 55.02
N PRO A 563 -1.18 -14.69 54.02
CA PRO A 563 -1.54 -16.09 53.79
C PRO A 563 -0.33 -16.96 53.40
N ILE A 564 0.60 -16.40 52.62
CA ILE A 564 1.85 -17.07 52.23
C ILE A 564 2.69 -17.35 53.48
N PHE A 565 2.84 -16.36 54.36
CA PHE A 565 3.59 -16.53 55.61
C PHE A 565 3.01 -17.64 56.50
N PHE A 566 1.70 -17.64 56.76
CA PHE A 566 1.06 -18.69 57.56
C PHE A 566 1.17 -20.07 56.92
N PHE A 567 1.09 -20.15 55.59
CA PHE A 567 1.27 -21.39 54.86
C PHE A 567 2.71 -21.93 55.00
N GLN A 568 3.71 -21.06 54.85
CA GLN A 568 5.12 -21.42 55.05
C GLN A 568 5.40 -21.86 56.49
N LEU A 569 4.82 -21.17 57.47
CA LEU A 569 4.89 -21.56 58.87
C LEU A 569 4.29 -22.97 59.08
N GLY A 570 3.14 -23.26 58.46
CA GLY A 570 2.51 -24.58 58.50
C GLY A 570 3.41 -25.70 57.96
N ILE A 571 4.11 -25.46 56.86
CA ILE A 571 5.09 -26.43 56.30
C ILE A 571 6.25 -26.65 57.28
N VAL A 572 6.81 -25.58 57.86
CA VAL A 572 7.91 -25.68 58.83
C VAL A 572 7.47 -26.48 60.06
N VAL A 573 6.28 -26.22 60.58
CA VAL A 573 5.68 -26.97 61.70
C VAL A 573 5.50 -28.44 61.34
N TYR A 574 4.96 -28.73 60.15
CA TYR A 574 4.82 -30.10 59.66
C TYR A 574 6.16 -30.84 59.59
N ILE A 575 7.20 -30.23 59.01
CA ILE A 575 8.53 -30.83 58.89
C ILE A 575 9.11 -31.13 60.28
N ILE A 576 8.99 -30.19 61.22
CA ILE A 576 9.46 -30.38 62.60
C ILE A 576 8.73 -31.53 63.29
N LEU A 577 7.39 -31.59 63.17
CA LEU A 577 6.58 -32.67 63.74
C LEU A 577 6.94 -34.02 63.11
N ALA A 578 7.09 -34.09 61.79
CA ALA A 578 7.47 -35.31 61.08
C ALA A 578 8.87 -35.81 61.49
N ILE A 579 9.85 -34.92 61.62
CA ILE A 579 11.19 -35.27 62.13
C ILE A 579 11.11 -35.75 63.58
N LYS A 580 10.37 -35.05 64.45
CA LYS A 580 10.21 -35.44 65.86
C LYS A 580 9.59 -36.84 65.99
N ILE A 581 8.51 -37.10 65.27
CA ILE A 581 7.81 -38.38 65.28
C ILE A 581 8.71 -39.48 64.72
N SER A 582 9.37 -39.25 63.58
CA SER A 582 10.23 -40.27 62.97
C SER A 582 11.41 -40.65 63.88
N LEU A 583 12.01 -39.67 64.58
CA LEU A 583 13.06 -39.89 65.57
C LEU A 583 12.54 -40.63 66.81
N GLN A 584 11.33 -40.32 67.28
CA GLN A 584 10.71 -40.99 68.41
C GLN A 584 10.46 -42.48 68.10
N ILE A 585 9.93 -42.79 66.92
CA ILE A 585 9.72 -44.17 66.45
C ILE A 585 11.07 -44.89 66.29
N SER A 586 12.04 -44.25 65.65
CA SER A 586 13.41 -44.80 65.51
C SER A 586 14.04 -45.13 66.87
N LYS A 587 13.82 -44.29 67.89
CA LYS A 587 14.31 -44.51 69.26
C LYS A 587 13.63 -45.71 69.91
N PHE A 588 12.31 -45.83 69.84
CA PHE A 588 11.58 -46.96 70.43
C PHE A 588 11.98 -48.30 69.81
N ILE A 589 12.13 -48.34 68.49
CA ILE A 589 12.53 -49.58 67.82
C ILE A 589 14.00 -49.93 68.13
N ALA A 590 14.89 -48.94 68.22
CA ALA A 590 16.27 -49.17 68.66
C ALA A 590 16.34 -49.72 70.10
N ILE A 591 15.56 -49.16 71.04
CA ILE A 591 15.46 -49.68 72.42
C ILE A 591 14.98 -51.13 72.41
N GLY A 592 13.91 -51.44 71.67
CA GLY A 592 13.40 -52.80 71.55
C GLY A 592 14.42 -53.77 70.92
N TYR A 593 15.27 -53.31 69.99
CA TYR A 593 16.36 -54.10 69.44
C TYR A 593 17.45 -54.41 70.48
N TYR A 594 17.93 -53.42 71.23
CA TYR A 594 18.94 -53.66 72.27
C TYR A 594 18.40 -54.50 73.45
N MET A 595 17.16 -54.29 73.87
CA MET A 595 16.51 -55.11 74.92
C MET A 595 16.40 -56.59 74.51
N ARG A 596 16.10 -56.87 73.24
CA ARG A 596 16.12 -58.24 72.68
C ARG A 596 17.53 -58.81 72.65
N ARG A 597 18.53 -58.03 72.24
CA ARG A 597 19.93 -58.48 72.22
C ARG A 597 20.50 -58.75 73.62
N LEU A 598 19.98 -58.06 74.63
CA LEU A 598 20.32 -58.28 76.04
C LEU A 598 19.47 -59.38 76.71
N ASN A 599 18.56 -60.04 75.98
CA ASN A 599 17.62 -61.06 76.49
C ASN A 599 16.75 -60.60 77.68
N VAL A 600 16.53 -59.29 77.85
CA VAL A 600 15.76 -58.76 79.00
C VAL A 600 14.25 -58.87 78.76
N LEU A 601 13.77 -58.42 77.59
CA LEU A 601 12.35 -58.41 77.24
C LEU A 601 12.15 -58.57 75.72
N ASN A 602 11.22 -59.44 75.33
CA ASN A 602 10.82 -59.64 73.93
C ASN A 602 9.80 -58.58 73.47
N ILE A 603 10.27 -57.35 73.28
CA ILE A 603 9.48 -56.24 72.76
C ILE A 603 9.40 -56.36 71.23
N TYR A 604 8.24 -56.77 70.71
CA TYR A 604 7.98 -56.85 69.26
C TYR A 604 6.91 -55.85 68.80
N LYS A 605 5.63 -56.06 69.13
CA LYS A 605 4.51 -55.22 68.62
C LYS A 605 4.42 -53.84 69.27
N SER A 606 4.77 -53.71 70.55
CA SER A 606 4.63 -52.44 71.29
C SER A 606 5.59 -51.33 70.81
N ALA A 607 6.71 -51.70 70.16
CA ALA A 607 7.63 -50.74 69.54
C ALA A 607 7.05 -50.03 68.29
N TYR A 608 6.00 -50.57 67.70
CA TYR A 608 5.32 -50.06 66.49
C TYR A 608 3.91 -49.52 66.78
N LYS A 609 3.60 -49.18 68.05
CA LYS A 609 2.27 -48.67 68.44
C LYS A 609 1.96 -47.31 67.83
N ASP A 610 2.98 -46.48 67.61
CA ASP A 610 2.83 -45.17 66.99
C ASP A 610 2.90 -45.29 65.46
N THR A 611 1.77 -45.08 64.80
CA THR A 611 1.57 -45.22 63.35
C THR A 611 1.57 -43.87 62.61
N THR A 612 1.81 -42.77 63.33
CA THR A 612 1.62 -41.41 62.81
C THR A 612 2.57 -41.05 61.65
N ASP A 613 3.86 -41.36 61.74
CA ASP A 613 4.86 -41.14 60.65
C ASP A 613 4.42 -41.80 59.35
N MET A 614 4.01 -43.07 59.43
CA MET A 614 3.60 -43.87 58.27
C MET A 614 2.31 -43.35 57.65
N ASN A 615 1.33 -42.94 58.47
CA ASN A 615 0.09 -42.31 57.99
C ASN A 615 0.37 -40.96 57.30
N MET A 616 1.23 -40.11 57.88
CA MET A 616 1.59 -38.82 57.28
C MET A 616 2.34 -39.01 55.94
N LYS A 617 3.26 -39.97 55.86
CA LYS A 617 3.92 -40.33 54.59
C LYS A 617 2.93 -40.80 53.53
N ALA A 618 1.97 -41.65 53.91
CA ALA A 618 0.96 -42.14 52.99
C ALA A 618 0.06 -41.01 52.47
N LEU A 619 -0.37 -40.11 53.37
CA LEU A 619 -1.16 -38.93 53.02
C LEU A 619 -0.40 -38.00 52.06
N VAL A 620 0.83 -37.60 52.41
CA VAL A 620 1.65 -36.73 51.55
C VAL A 620 1.93 -37.40 50.21
N ASN A 621 2.21 -38.69 50.19
CA ASN A 621 2.40 -39.44 48.95
C ASN A 621 1.15 -39.41 48.06
N TYR A 622 -0.04 -39.59 48.63
CA TYR A 622 -1.30 -39.50 47.91
C TYR A 622 -1.57 -38.08 47.39
N LEU A 623 -1.40 -37.05 48.22
CA LEU A 623 -1.60 -35.64 47.84
C LEU A 623 -0.64 -35.20 46.72
N GLN A 624 0.64 -35.59 46.79
CA GLN A 624 1.62 -35.29 45.74
C GLN A 624 1.27 -35.95 44.41
N ILE A 625 0.85 -37.22 44.43
CA ILE A 625 0.51 -37.95 43.20
C ILE A 625 -0.78 -37.41 42.59
N THR A 626 -1.81 -37.16 43.40
CA THR A 626 -3.09 -36.59 42.92
C THR A 626 -2.89 -35.22 42.28
N GLN A 627 -2.00 -34.39 42.82
CA GLN A 627 -1.65 -33.10 42.22
C GLN A 627 -0.95 -33.22 40.85
N PHE A 628 -0.20 -34.30 40.59
CA PHE A 628 0.42 -34.51 39.27
C PHE A 628 -0.56 -35.06 38.24
N VAL A 629 -1.55 -35.83 38.66
CA VAL A 629 -2.47 -36.55 37.77
C VAL A 629 -3.76 -35.76 37.52
N ASN A 630 -4.27 -35.04 38.52
CA ASN A 630 -5.51 -34.28 38.40
C ASN A 630 -5.26 -32.97 37.68
N THR A 631 -5.69 -32.91 36.42
CA THR A 631 -5.34 -31.87 35.46
C THR A 631 -6.55 -31.22 34.81
N PHE A 632 -7.76 -31.78 35.01
CA PHE A 632 -9.00 -31.21 34.49
C PHE A 632 -9.64 -30.24 35.48
N GLU A 633 -10.10 -29.12 34.92
CA GLU A 633 -10.81 -28.03 35.58
C GLU A 633 -12.31 -28.30 35.67
N TYR A 634 -12.74 -29.49 36.11
CA TYR A 634 -14.10 -29.54 36.64
C TYR A 634 -14.10 -28.79 37.97
N GLN A 635 -15.10 -27.94 38.20
CA GLN A 635 -15.26 -27.17 39.44
C GLN A 635 -15.56 -28.10 40.63
N LEU A 636 -14.57 -28.90 41.03
CA LEU A 636 -14.58 -29.59 42.30
C LEU A 636 -14.72 -28.52 43.39
N PRO A 637 -15.54 -28.76 44.44
CA PRO A 637 -15.64 -27.83 45.56
C PRO A 637 -14.25 -27.44 46.04
N SER A 638 -14.03 -26.14 46.25
CA SER A 638 -12.71 -25.56 46.52
C SER A 638 -11.95 -26.23 47.66
N PHE A 639 -12.64 -26.78 48.65
CA PHE A 639 -12.05 -27.60 49.72
C PHE A 639 -11.34 -28.87 49.23
N MET A 640 -11.86 -29.56 48.20
CA MET A 640 -11.27 -30.81 47.70
C MET A 640 -9.97 -30.57 46.91
N THR A 641 -9.85 -29.43 46.25
CA THR A 641 -8.64 -29.06 45.49
C THR A 641 -7.63 -28.31 46.35
N PHE A 642 -8.05 -27.70 47.47
CA PHE A 642 -7.19 -26.97 48.39
C PHE A 642 -6.03 -27.83 48.93
N LEU A 643 -6.32 -28.95 49.60
CA LEU A 643 -5.27 -29.78 50.22
C LEU A 643 -4.23 -30.30 49.20
N PRO A 644 -4.61 -30.89 48.06
CA PRO A 644 -3.64 -31.34 47.04
C PRO A 644 -2.83 -30.19 46.44
N LYS A 645 -3.45 -29.05 46.12
CA LYS A 645 -2.77 -27.90 45.49
C LYS A 645 -1.75 -27.25 46.42
N TYR A 646 -2.09 -27.11 47.71
CA TYR A 646 -1.22 -26.48 48.68
C TYR A 646 -0.17 -27.44 49.25
N LEU A 647 -0.56 -28.61 49.77
CA LEU A 647 0.38 -29.55 50.41
C LEU A 647 1.12 -30.45 49.40
N GLY A 648 0.56 -30.68 48.21
CA GLY A 648 1.17 -31.53 47.17
C GLY A 648 2.38 -30.88 46.49
N SER A 649 2.37 -29.56 46.28
CA SER A 649 3.46 -28.85 45.59
C SER A 649 3.91 -27.55 46.28
N PRO A 650 4.60 -27.64 47.44
CA PRO A 650 5.04 -26.47 48.22
C PRO A 650 5.90 -25.48 47.43
N ILE A 651 6.74 -25.96 46.49
CA ILE A 651 7.62 -25.10 45.69
C ILE A 651 6.84 -24.31 44.64
N LYS A 652 5.86 -24.92 43.97
CA LYS A 652 5.05 -24.29 42.91
C LYS A 652 4.27 -23.07 43.43
N ASN A 653 3.80 -23.13 44.67
CA ASN A 653 3.04 -22.04 45.30
C ASN A 653 3.90 -20.81 45.64
N ILE A 654 5.22 -20.98 45.78
CA ILE A 654 6.17 -19.89 46.05
C ILE A 654 6.72 -19.33 44.73
N LEU A 655 6.69 -20.12 43.66
CA LEU A 655 7.44 -19.89 42.43
C LEU A 655 7.09 -18.56 41.74
N TYR A 656 5.82 -18.16 41.77
CA TYR A 656 5.33 -16.90 41.17
C TYR A 656 5.19 -15.74 42.17
N SER A 657 5.27 -16.00 43.47
CA SER A 657 4.95 -15.02 44.52
C SER A 657 5.90 -13.82 44.59
N PHE A 658 7.10 -13.95 44.02
CA PHE A 658 8.13 -12.91 44.03
C PHE A 658 8.34 -12.27 42.66
N ASP A 659 7.50 -12.57 41.68
CA ASP A 659 7.66 -12.07 40.31
C ASP A 659 7.60 -10.53 40.26
N CYS A 660 6.59 -9.92 40.88
CA CYS A 660 6.47 -8.45 40.95
C CYS A 660 7.69 -7.77 41.62
N TYR A 661 8.27 -8.42 42.63
CA TYR A 661 9.44 -7.92 43.33
C TYR A 661 10.70 -7.99 42.46
N PHE A 662 10.94 -9.14 41.81
CA PHE A 662 12.09 -9.33 40.94
C PHE A 662 12.04 -8.44 39.69
N THR A 663 10.85 -8.13 39.16
CA THR A 663 10.72 -7.25 37.99
C THR A 663 10.69 -5.75 38.34
N GLN A 664 10.45 -5.38 39.61
CA GLN A 664 10.50 -3.98 40.05
C GLN A 664 11.89 -3.34 39.87
N GLN A 665 12.96 -4.11 40.05
CA GLN A 665 14.32 -3.59 39.99
C GLN A 665 14.88 -3.49 38.56
N ASN A 666 14.25 -4.12 37.57
CA ASN A 666 14.79 -4.34 36.21
C ASN A 666 13.97 -3.68 35.10
N SER A 667 13.19 -2.62 35.40
CA SER A 667 11.99 -2.20 34.65
C SER A 667 12.13 -1.83 33.16
N LYS A 668 13.32 -1.88 32.53
CA LYS A 668 13.49 -1.54 31.10
C LYS A 668 14.51 -2.37 30.31
N LYS A 669 15.13 -3.39 30.91
CA LYS A 669 16.09 -4.26 30.20
C LYS A 669 15.86 -5.72 30.54
N GLU A 670 15.53 -6.53 29.53
CA GLU A 670 15.52 -7.99 29.59
C GLU A 670 16.95 -8.56 29.72
N VAL A 671 17.70 -8.18 30.77
CA VAL A 671 19.06 -8.73 30.95
C VAL A 671 18.97 -10.23 31.26
N TYR A 672 17.96 -10.65 32.04
CA TYR A 672 17.71 -12.05 32.36
C TYR A 672 16.20 -12.35 32.36
N PRO A 673 15.73 -13.32 31.55
CA PRO A 673 14.32 -13.70 31.55
C PRO A 673 13.83 -14.24 32.90
N ILE A 674 12.63 -13.83 33.31
CA ILE A 674 12.05 -14.15 34.63
C ILE A 674 11.93 -15.65 34.88
N VAL A 675 11.70 -16.42 33.81
CA VAL A 675 11.62 -17.88 33.86
C VAL A 675 12.90 -18.52 34.43
N PHE A 676 14.08 -17.98 34.11
CA PHE A 676 15.35 -18.48 34.65
C PHE A 676 15.57 -18.03 36.09
N VAL A 677 15.16 -16.81 36.43
CA VAL A 677 15.22 -16.29 37.81
C VAL A 677 14.37 -17.15 38.74
N ARG A 678 13.13 -17.49 38.35
CA ARG A 678 12.25 -18.41 39.10
C ARG A 678 12.92 -19.76 39.38
N ASN A 679 13.58 -20.34 38.37
CA ASN A 679 14.28 -21.61 38.52
C ASN A 679 15.47 -21.50 39.51
N THR A 680 16.28 -20.44 39.42
CA THR A 680 17.37 -20.21 40.37
C THR A 680 16.89 -19.99 41.80
N TRP A 681 15.78 -19.26 41.98
CA TRP A 681 15.16 -19.06 43.30
C TRP A 681 14.62 -20.38 43.88
N SER A 682 14.01 -21.22 43.04
CA SER A 682 13.49 -22.53 43.48
C SER A 682 14.57 -23.45 44.07
N LEU A 683 15.82 -23.34 43.61
CA LEU A 683 16.99 -24.05 44.15
C LEU A 683 17.41 -23.57 45.54
N LEU A 684 17.08 -22.32 45.91
CA LEU A 684 17.37 -21.76 47.23
C LEU A 684 16.34 -22.17 48.29
N VAL A 685 15.13 -22.57 47.88
CA VAL A 685 14.04 -22.95 48.80
C VAL A 685 14.43 -24.10 49.76
N PRO A 686 15.06 -25.22 49.30
CA PRO A 686 15.53 -26.27 50.21
C PRO A 686 16.58 -25.77 51.20
N ILE A 687 17.48 -24.87 50.76
CA ILE A 687 18.52 -24.29 51.60
C ILE A 687 17.88 -23.42 52.68
N PHE A 688 16.87 -22.63 52.31
CA PHE A 688 16.11 -21.81 53.25
C PHE A 688 15.44 -22.64 54.34
N TYR A 689 14.75 -23.73 53.99
CA TYR A 689 14.17 -24.63 55.00
C TYR A 689 15.24 -25.28 55.88
N LEU A 690 16.38 -25.67 55.30
CA LEU A 690 17.50 -26.23 56.07
C LEU A 690 18.06 -25.23 57.08
N VAL A 691 18.24 -23.96 56.68
CA VAL A 691 18.72 -22.89 57.55
C VAL A 691 17.72 -22.62 58.68
N ILE A 692 16.42 -22.50 58.37
CA ILE A 692 15.38 -22.30 59.40
C ILE A 692 15.38 -23.44 60.40
N ILE A 693 15.37 -24.69 59.93
CA ILE A 693 15.33 -25.86 60.81
C ILE A 693 16.62 -25.97 61.62
N PHE A 694 17.76 -25.60 61.06
CA PHE A 694 19.02 -25.52 61.80
C PHE A 694 18.99 -24.46 62.90
N ILE A 695 18.47 -23.26 62.62
CA ILE A 695 18.30 -22.20 63.62
C ILE A 695 17.38 -22.67 64.74
N ILE A 696 16.20 -23.23 64.40
CA ILE A 696 15.25 -23.76 65.39
C ILE A 696 15.88 -24.87 66.23
N TYR A 697 16.66 -25.77 65.60
CA TYR A 697 17.40 -26.81 66.31
C TYR A 697 18.40 -26.22 67.31
N VAL A 698 19.19 -25.22 66.91
CA VAL A 698 20.14 -24.54 67.79
C VAL A 698 19.43 -23.83 68.94
N VAL A 699 18.30 -23.17 68.67
CA VAL A 699 17.47 -22.50 69.69
C VAL A 699 16.95 -23.52 70.70
N PHE A 700 16.39 -24.65 70.26
CA PHE A 700 15.91 -25.68 71.18
C PHE A 700 17.01 -26.37 71.99
N VAL A 701 18.24 -26.47 71.44
CA VAL A 701 19.41 -26.94 72.18
C VAL A 701 19.82 -25.91 73.24
N LYS A 702 19.87 -24.61 72.90
CA LYS A 702 20.21 -23.53 73.85
C LYS A 702 19.19 -23.40 75.00
N ILE A 703 17.90 -23.56 74.71
CA ILE A 703 16.81 -23.56 75.71
C ILE A 703 16.75 -24.89 76.51
N LYS A 704 17.69 -25.82 76.28
CA LYS A 704 17.80 -27.13 76.94
C LYS A 704 16.57 -28.05 76.74
N LEU A 705 15.75 -27.81 75.72
CA LEU A 705 14.64 -28.69 75.35
C LEU A 705 15.13 -30.00 74.70
N PHE A 706 16.27 -29.97 74.02
CA PHE A 706 16.90 -31.15 73.41
C PHE A 706 18.39 -31.25 73.71
N LYS A 707 18.92 -32.48 73.79
CA LYS A 707 20.36 -32.75 73.82
C LYS A 707 20.92 -32.79 72.41
N HIS A 708 22.06 -32.13 72.18
CA HIS A 708 22.73 -32.12 70.88
C HIS A 708 23.12 -33.54 70.45
N ARG A 709 22.73 -33.93 69.23
CA ARG A 709 23.07 -35.21 68.60
C ARG A 709 23.14 -35.05 67.09
N ARG A 710 24.32 -35.32 66.51
CA ARG A 710 24.58 -35.26 65.07
C ARG A 710 23.59 -36.09 64.24
N SER A 711 23.10 -37.22 64.75
CA SER A 711 22.15 -38.07 64.03
C SER A 711 20.81 -37.39 63.75
N TYR A 712 20.36 -36.45 64.59
CA TYR A 712 19.10 -35.74 64.40
C TYR A 712 19.17 -34.73 63.24
N MET A 713 20.31 -34.06 63.09
CA MET A 713 20.55 -33.17 61.95
C MET A 713 20.59 -33.94 60.62
N ILE A 714 21.26 -35.09 60.59
CA ILE A 714 21.34 -35.93 59.39
C ILE A 714 19.93 -36.44 59.00
N ASN A 715 19.11 -36.83 59.98
CA ASN A 715 17.74 -37.24 59.73
C ASN A 715 16.89 -36.12 59.12
N GLY A 716 16.96 -34.91 59.69
CA GLY A 716 16.26 -33.74 59.15
C GLY A 716 16.70 -33.41 57.72
N PHE A 717 18.01 -33.44 57.45
CA PHE A 717 18.56 -33.22 56.10
C PHE A 717 18.02 -34.24 55.09
N VAL A 718 18.06 -35.52 55.43
CA VAL A 718 17.53 -36.61 54.59
C VAL A 718 16.03 -36.43 54.36
N PHE A 719 15.26 -36.11 55.40
CA PHE A 719 13.82 -35.88 55.31
C PHE A 719 13.48 -34.75 54.32
N ILE A 720 14.09 -33.57 54.50
CA ILE A 720 13.81 -32.37 53.69
C ILE A 720 14.13 -32.62 52.22
N ILE A 721 15.27 -33.27 51.95
CA ILE A 721 15.66 -33.63 50.58
C ILE A 721 14.59 -34.48 49.92
N PHE A 722 14.19 -35.61 50.52
CA PHE A 722 13.20 -36.50 49.90
C PHE A 722 11.79 -35.92 49.87
N PHE A 723 11.46 -35.01 50.81
CA PHE A 723 10.19 -34.29 50.81
C PHE A 723 10.07 -33.30 49.65
N LEU A 724 11.14 -32.53 49.36
CA LEU A 724 11.16 -31.49 48.32
C LEU A 724 11.58 -31.99 46.93
N GLN A 725 12.32 -33.11 46.86
CA GLN A 725 12.83 -33.69 45.62
C GLN A 725 11.82 -33.74 44.47
N PRO A 726 10.60 -34.34 44.62
CA PRO A 726 9.69 -34.49 43.49
C PRO A 726 9.28 -33.14 42.87
N ASN A 727 9.15 -32.10 43.69
CA ASN A 727 8.78 -30.76 43.23
C ASN A 727 9.93 -30.07 42.47
N LEU A 728 11.16 -30.18 42.96
CA LEU A 728 12.33 -29.64 42.26
C LEU A 728 12.54 -30.31 40.91
N THR A 729 12.42 -31.64 40.87
CA THR A 729 12.52 -32.37 39.60
C THR A 729 11.43 -31.96 38.62
N GLN A 730 10.21 -31.66 39.10
CA GLN A 730 9.16 -31.15 38.23
C GLN A 730 9.53 -29.79 37.63
N VAL A 731 10.04 -28.85 38.43
CA VAL A 731 10.46 -27.52 37.95
C VAL A 731 11.52 -27.63 36.84
N PHE A 732 12.54 -28.47 37.04
CA PHE A 732 13.57 -28.70 36.00
C PHE A 732 12.99 -29.34 34.74
N LEU A 733 12.12 -30.34 34.89
CA LEU A 733 11.50 -31.02 33.75
C LEU A 733 10.59 -30.08 32.95
N THR A 734 9.76 -29.27 33.61
CA THR A 734 8.89 -28.29 32.92
C THR A 734 9.69 -27.20 32.19
N MET A 735 10.88 -26.87 32.69
CA MET A 735 11.76 -25.89 32.05
C MET A 735 12.50 -26.46 30.83
N MET A 736 12.84 -27.75 30.83
CA MET A 736 13.48 -28.42 29.70
C MET A 736 12.48 -28.83 28.61
N SER A 737 11.21 -28.98 28.97
CA SER A 737 10.14 -29.40 28.07
C SER A 737 9.54 -28.25 27.25
N CYS A 738 9.09 -28.59 26.05
CA CYS A 738 8.54 -27.64 25.09
C CYS A 738 7.12 -28.02 24.66
N ARG A 739 6.27 -27.02 24.40
CA ARG A 739 4.93 -27.17 23.81
C ARG A 739 4.90 -26.53 22.43
N LYS A 740 4.33 -27.20 21.43
CA LYS A 740 4.12 -26.63 20.09
C LYS A 740 2.84 -25.78 20.07
N ILE A 741 2.94 -24.51 19.67
CA ILE A 741 1.80 -23.62 19.46
C ILE A 741 1.95 -23.03 18.06
N GLY A 742 1.04 -23.43 17.17
CA GLY A 742 1.15 -23.12 15.74
C GLY A 742 2.39 -23.71 15.10
N ILE A 743 3.25 -22.86 14.53
CA ILE A 743 4.47 -23.26 13.82
C ILE A 743 5.68 -23.35 14.78
N LYS A 744 5.66 -22.62 15.90
CA LYS A 744 6.78 -22.50 16.84
C LYS A 744 6.62 -23.40 18.07
N LYS A 745 7.74 -23.67 18.75
CA LYS A 745 7.78 -24.38 20.04
C LYS A 745 8.14 -23.39 21.15
N TYR A 746 7.45 -23.44 22.27
CA TYR A 746 7.63 -22.55 23.44
C TYR A 746 7.93 -23.36 24.70
N ILE A 747 8.59 -22.73 25.68
CA ILE A 747 8.97 -23.37 26.94
C ILE A 747 7.71 -23.66 27.77
N LEU A 748 7.59 -24.87 28.31
CA LEU A 748 6.35 -25.30 29.00
C LEU A 748 6.11 -24.58 30.34
N SER A 749 7.18 -24.15 31.02
CA SER A 749 7.06 -23.38 32.26
C SER A 749 6.71 -21.91 32.06
N ASP A 750 6.95 -21.35 30.87
CA ASP A 750 6.59 -19.97 30.51
C ASP A 750 6.58 -19.85 28.97
N ILE A 751 5.36 -19.82 28.40
CA ILE A 751 5.18 -19.88 26.94
C ILE A 751 5.50 -18.57 26.22
N THR A 752 5.90 -17.51 26.94
CA THR A 752 6.40 -16.27 26.31
C THR A 752 7.74 -16.48 25.60
N TYR A 753 8.52 -17.50 26.00
CA TYR A 753 9.85 -17.75 25.45
C TYR A 753 9.87 -18.94 24.48
N GLU A 754 10.54 -18.74 23.34
CA GLU A 754 10.74 -19.77 22.33
C GLU A 754 11.73 -20.84 22.79
N CYS A 755 11.44 -22.09 22.45
CA CYS A 755 12.30 -23.22 22.73
C CYS A 755 13.49 -23.31 21.78
N TYR A 756 14.55 -23.95 22.27
CA TYR A 756 15.79 -24.26 21.54
C TYR A 756 16.56 -23.05 21.01
N THR A 757 16.31 -21.87 21.56
CA THR A 757 17.18 -20.70 21.38
C THR A 757 18.55 -20.95 22.01
N ASP A 758 19.58 -20.23 21.56
CA ASP A 758 20.94 -20.32 22.13
C ASP A 758 20.95 -20.08 23.65
N LEU A 759 20.08 -19.18 24.11
CA LEU A 759 19.90 -18.88 25.51
C LEU A 759 19.27 -20.07 26.25
N HIS A 760 18.21 -20.66 25.71
CA HIS A 760 17.56 -21.84 26.30
C HIS A 760 18.54 -23.02 26.45
N TRP A 761 19.32 -23.31 25.42
CA TRP A 761 20.33 -24.39 25.45
C TRP A 761 21.39 -24.18 26.53
N LYS A 762 21.92 -22.96 26.68
CA LYS A 762 22.90 -22.63 27.73
C LYS A 762 22.32 -22.87 29.13
N TYR A 763 21.09 -22.45 29.37
CA TYR A 763 20.44 -22.65 30.67
C TYR A 763 20.11 -24.10 30.97
N ILE A 764 19.71 -24.88 29.95
CA ILE A 764 19.54 -26.32 30.09
C ILE A 764 20.85 -26.97 30.56
N ALA A 765 21.97 -26.63 29.91
CA ALA A 765 23.26 -27.24 30.20
C ALA A 765 23.85 -26.82 31.57
N ILE A 766 23.67 -25.57 31.98
CA ILE A 766 24.30 -25.00 33.19
C ILE A 766 23.46 -25.23 34.45
N ILE A 767 22.13 -25.13 34.36
CA ILE A 767 21.25 -25.15 35.54
C ILE A 767 20.38 -26.41 35.56
N CYS A 768 19.59 -26.65 34.51
CA CYS A 768 18.55 -27.68 34.56
C CYS A 768 19.13 -29.09 34.58
N PHE A 769 20.08 -29.42 33.70
CA PHE A 769 20.66 -30.75 33.62
C PHE A 769 21.50 -31.10 34.87
N PRO A 770 22.42 -30.25 35.37
CA PRO A 770 23.12 -30.51 36.62
C PRO A 770 22.17 -30.59 37.82
N GLY A 771 21.18 -29.71 37.89
CA GLY A 771 20.16 -29.72 38.95
C GLY A 771 19.37 -31.03 38.97
N LEU A 772 18.85 -31.46 37.82
CA LEU A 772 18.13 -32.73 37.68
C LEU A 772 19.03 -33.92 38.01
N PHE A 773 20.27 -33.95 37.53
CA PHE A 773 21.20 -35.03 37.85
C PHE A 773 21.46 -35.14 39.36
N ILE A 774 21.71 -34.01 40.03
CA ILE A 774 21.99 -33.97 41.46
C ILE A 774 20.77 -34.46 42.27
N TRP A 775 19.60 -33.89 42.00
CA TRP A 775 18.39 -34.13 42.79
C TRP A 775 17.67 -35.43 42.44
N ALA A 776 17.60 -35.82 41.16
CA ALA A 776 16.88 -37.02 40.74
C ALA A 776 17.70 -38.31 40.92
N LEU A 777 19.02 -38.25 40.74
CA LEU A 777 19.88 -39.44 40.66
C LEU A 777 20.97 -39.45 41.73
N PHE A 778 21.86 -38.45 41.76
CA PHE A 778 23.06 -38.49 42.58
C PHE A 778 22.75 -38.64 44.08
N ILE A 779 21.89 -37.80 44.63
CA ILE A 779 21.56 -37.83 46.07
C ILE A 779 20.87 -39.15 46.48
N PRO A 780 19.79 -39.61 45.81
CA PRO A 780 19.18 -40.91 46.14
C PRO A 780 20.15 -42.09 46.03
N ILE A 781 20.97 -42.15 44.96
CA ILE A 781 21.96 -43.21 44.74
C ILE A 781 23.05 -43.18 45.81
N PHE A 782 23.49 -41.99 46.23
CA PHE A 782 24.47 -41.84 47.29
C PHE A 782 23.91 -42.37 48.63
N ILE A 783 22.69 -41.98 49.00
CA ILE A 783 22.07 -42.40 50.26
C ILE A 783 21.77 -43.92 50.26
N ILE A 784 21.23 -44.48 49.17
CA ILE A 784 20.96 -45.92 49.12
C ILE A 784 22.27 -46.74 49.18
N LYS A 785 23.37 -46.28 48.55
CA LYS A 785 24.69 -46.93 48.66
C LYS A 785 25.18 -46.95 50.11
N ILE A 786 24.99 -45.87 50.87
CA ILE A 786 25.33 -45.82 52.30
C ILE A 786 24.50 -46.82 53.12
N ILE A 787 23.20 -46.95 52.81
CA ILE A 787 22.29 -47.89 53.49
C ILE A 787 22.67 -49.34 53.15
N ILE A 788 22.94 -49.65 51.88
CA ILE A 788 23.37 -50.99 51.43
C ILE A 788 24.70 -51.39 52.08
N LYS A 789 25.69 -50.48 52.12
CA LYS A 789 26.99 -50.74 52.76
C LYS A 789 26.86 -51.04 54.26
N ASN A 790 25.82 -50.52 54.91
CA ASN A 790 25.55 -50.71 56.34
C ASN A 790 24.36 -51.65 56.62
N LYS A 791 23.98 -52.51 55.66
CA LYS A 791 22.77 -53.35 55.72
C LYS A 791 22.67 -54.18 57.00
N GLU A 792 23.77 -54.78 57.45
CA GLU A 792 23.80 -55.59 58.68
C GLU A 792 23.72 -54.76 59.97
N LYS A 793 23.98 -53.45 59.88
CA LYS A 793 24.01 -52.51 61.00
C LYS A 793 22.83 -51.53 60.95
N LEU A 794 21.75 -51.85 60.23
CA LEU A 794 20.58 -50.96 60.08
C LEU A 794 19.80 -50.79 61.39
N ASP A 795 19.81 -51.79 62.28
CA ASP A 795 19.13 -51.69 63.58
C ASP A 795 19.94 -50.94 64.64
N TYR A 796 21.20 -50.62 64.37
CA TYR A 796 22.03 -49.86 65.31
C TYR A 796 21.47 -48.44 65.48
N ALA A 797 21.44 -47.95 66.72
CA ALA A 797 20.86 -46.64 67.03
C ALA A 797 21.45 -45.50 66.20
N THR A 798 22.74 -45.55 65.85
CA THR A 798 23.39 -44.52 65.04
C THR A 798 22.82 -44.44 63.62
N ASN A 799 22.72 -45.59 62.93
CA ASN A 799 22.21 -45.68 61.57
C ASN A 799 20.69 -45.47 61.51
N ARG A 800 19.97 -46.05 62.47
CA ARG A 800 18.51 -45.92 62.56
C ARG A 800 18.07 -44.49 62.83
N HIS A 801 18.72 -43.78 63.76
CA HIS A 801 18.40 -42.36 63.97
C HIS A 801 18.74 -41.48 62.75
N ARG A 802 19.67 -41.86 61.87
CA ARG A 802 20.05 -41.06 60.69
C ARG A 802 19.14 -41.33 59.49
N TYR A 803 18.96 -42.61 59.16
CA TYR A 803 18.32 -43.04 57.90
C TYR A 803 17.04 -43.84 58.12
N GLY A 804 16.64 -44.09 59.37
CA GLY A 804 15.49 -44.93 59.73
C GLY A 804 14.19 -44.49 59.05
N PHE A 805 13.99 -43.19 58.85
CA PHE A 805 12.88 -42.64 58.08
C PHE A 805 12.64 -43.34 56.73
N LEU A 806 13.71 -43.80 56.05
CA LEU A 806 13.61 -44.41 54.71
C LEU A 806 13.28 -45.90 54.73
N TYR A 807 13.57 -46.63 55.81
CA TYR A 807 13.46 -48.10 55.81
C TYR A 807 12.72 -48.70 57.01
N GLN A 808 12.42 -47.92 58.07
CA GLN A 808 11.81 -48.43 59.30
C GLN A 808 10.41 -49.03 59.10
N ASP A 809 9.78 -48.71 57.97
CA ASP A 809 8.40 -49.10 57.62
C ASP A 809 8.34 -50.47 56.92
N PHE A 810 9.49 -50.94 56.44
CA PHE A 810 9.61 -52.08 55.55
C PHE A 810 10.32 -53.25 56.22
N LYS A 811 10.01 -54.47 55.74
CA LYS A 811 10.73 -55.68 56.12
C LYS A 811 12.20 -55.56 55.72
N TYR A 812 13.09 -56.19 56.48
CA TYR A 812 14.54 -56.17 56.23
C TYR A 812 14.93 -56.57 54.80
N GLN A 813 14.21 -57.49 54.16
CA GLN A 813 14.45 -57.91 52.77
C GLN A 813 14.15 -56.81 51.74
N TYR A 814 13.26 -55.86 52.07
CA TYR A 814 12.73 -54.83 51.18
C TYR A 814 13.01 -53.41 51.69
N PHE A 815 14.13 -53.21 52.40
CA PHE A 815 14.52 -51.91 52.98
C PHE A 815 14.64 -50.76 51.95
N TYR A 816 14.80 -51.08 50.66
CA TYR A 816 14.94 -50.13 49.56
C TYR A 816 13.59 -49.66 48.98
N TRP A 817 12.45 -50.13 49.52
CA TRP A 817 11.14 -49.89 48.91
C TRP A 817 10.74 -48.41 48.84
N GLU A 818 11.21 -47.56 49.76
CA GLU A 818 10.94 -46.12 49.68
C GLU A 818 11.56 -45.49 48.42
N PHE A 819 12.74 -45.96 48.00
CA PHE A 819 13.36 -45.52 46.74
C PHE A 819 12.51 -45.93 45.52
N ILE A 820 11.88 -47.11 45.54
CA ILE A 820 10.95 -47.51 44.47
C ILE A 820 9.77 -46.52 44.40
N LYS A 821 9.22 -46.12 45.55
CA LYS A 821 8.13 -45.13 45.60
C LYS A 821 8.58 -43.76 45.05
N ILE A 822 9.80 -43.33 45.37
CA ILE A 822 10.38 -42.08 44.87
C ILE A 822 10.59 -42.15 43.35
N TYR A 823 11.26 -43.18 42.83
CA TYR A 823 11.51 -43.32 41.39
C TYR A 823 10.22 -43.50 40.58
N LYS A 824 9.20 -44.15 41.15
CA LYS A 824 7.85 -44.17 40.54
C LYS A 824 7.32 -42.75 40.34
N LYS A 825 7.40 -41.88 41.35
CA LYS A 825 6.99 -40.47 41.21
C LYS A 825 7.80 -39.75 40.14
N LEU A 826 9.13 -39.95 40.13
CA LEU A 826 10.00 -39.33 39.13
C LEU A 826 9.64 -39.76 37.70
N LEU A 827 9.34 -41.05 37.48
CA LEU A 827 8.88 -41.55 36.18
C LEU A 827 7.54 -40.93 35.78
N ILE A 828 6.60 -40.76 36.71
CA ILE A 828 5.32 -40.09 36.43
C ILE A 828 5.57 -38.64 35.98
N VAL A 829 6.38 -37.89 36.73
CA VAL A 829 6.69 -36.50 36.39
C VAL A 829 7.45 -36.42 35.05
N ALA A 830 8.37 -37.34 34.77
CA ALA A 830 9.07 -37.39 33.49
C ALA A 830 8.11 -37.67 32.31
N THR A 831 7.21 -38.64 32.44
CA THR A 831 6.22 -38.97 31.40
C THR A 831 5.29 -37.79 31.10
N LEU A 832 4.82 -37.08 32.14
CA LEU A 832 3.95 -35.92 31.97
C LEU A 832 4.60 -34.81 31.14
N ASN A 833 5.90 -34.59 31.36
CA ASN A 833 6.62 -33.45 30.79
C ASN A 833 7.31 -33.76 29.45
N PHE A 834 7.92 -34.94 29.25
CA PHE A 834 8.72 -35.22 28.06
C PHE A 834 7.94 -35.84 26.89
N TYR A 835 6.82 -36.50 27.16
CA TYR A 835 6.06 -37.12 26.09
C TYR A 835 5.36 -36.02 25.26
N GLU A 836 5.69 -35.90 23.97
CA GLU A 836 5.08 -34.88 23.08
C GLU A 836 3.75 -35.35 22.43
N GLY A 837 3.41 -36.64 22.54
CA GLY A 837 2.20 -37.18 21.91
C GLY A 837 0.89 -36.79 22.61
N PRO A 838 -0.26 -37.29 22.10
CA PRO A 838 -1.60 -36.99 22.64
C PRO A 838 -1.67 -37.16 24.15
N TYR A 839 -2.40 -36.27 24.82
CA TYR A 839 -2.52 -36.26 26.28
C TYR A 839 -2.97 -37.62 26.86
N MET A 840 -3.88 -38.28 26.16
CA MET A 840 -4.37 -39.63 26.46
C MET A 840 -3.25 -40.66 26.59
N ASN A 841 -2.26 -40.62 25.69
CA ASN A 841 -1.15 -41.56 25.71
C ASN A 841 -0.28 -41.35 26.96
N LYS A 842 -0.15 -40.12 27.47
CA LYS A 842 0.53 -39.85 28.75
C LYS A 842 -0.17 -40.56 29.91
N LEU A 843 -1.49 -40.40 29.99
CA LEU A 843 -2.31 -41.02 31.04
C LEU A 843 -2.27 -42.55 30.97
N ILE A 844 -2.27 -43.14 29.77
CA ILE A 844 -2.15 -44.59 29.58
C ILE A 844 -0.79 -45.10 30.08
N ILE A 845 0.32 -44.42 29.75
CA ILE A 845 1.66 -44.81 30.25
C ILE A 845 1.69 -44.74 31.79
N ILE A 846 1.10 -43.70 32.38
CA ILE A 846 1.01 -43.55 33.84
C ILE A 846 0.16 -44.67 34.45
N LEU A 847 -0.96 -45.03 33.82
CA LEU A 847 -1.81 -46.15 34.24
C LEU A 847 -1.02 -47.47 34.26
N VAL A 848 -0.24 -47.75 33.21
CA VAL A 848 0.64 -48.93 33.14
C VAL A 848 1.68 -48.91 34.27
N LEU A 849 2.30 -47.78 34.57
CA LEU A 849 3.24 -47.64 35.69
C LEU A 849 2.58 -47.95 37.05
N PHE A 850 1.34 -47.50 37.28
CA PHE A 850 0.60 -47.82 38.49
C PHE A 850 0.20 -49.29 38.58
N LEU A 851 -0.20 -49.92 37.47
CA LEU A 851 -0.50 -51.34 37.41
C LEU A 851 0.74 -52.19 37.73
N ILE A 852 1.89 -51.85 37.14
CA ILE A 852 3.18 -52.51 37.45
C ILE A 852 3.51 -52.36 38.95
N TYR A 853 3.38 -51.16 39.52
CA TYR A 853 3.60 -50.94 40.94
C TYR A 853 2.64 -51.75 41.82
N GLN A 854 1.36 -51.83 41.44
CA GLN A 854 0.36 -52.62 42.17
C GLN A 854 0.70 -54.13 42.15
N ILE A 855 1.14 -54.66 41.01
CA ILE A 855 1.60 -56.05 40.87
C ILE A 855 2.82 -56.30 41.76
N LEU A 856 3.82 -55.41 41.72
CA LEU A 856 5.01 -55.51 42.57
C LEU A 856 4.65 -55.46 44.07
N LEU A 857 3.75 -54.56 44.45
CA LEU A 857 3.28 -54.41 45.82
C LEU A 857 2.55 -55.66 46.32
N ASN A 858 1.71 -56.28 45.46
CA ASN A 858 1.01 -57.52 45.76
C ASN A 858 1.97 -58.72 45.92
N LYS A 859 2.98 -58.83 45.04
CA LYS A 859 3.93 -59.95 45.03
C LYS A 859 4.94 -59.89 46.16
N LYS A 860 5.47 -58.70 46.49
CA LYS A 860 6.58 -58.54 47.45
C LYS A 860 6.12 -58.30 48.89
N GLN A 861 4.94 -57.72 49.10
CA GLN A 861 4.40 -57.35 50.42
C GLN A 861 5.46 -56.75 51.38
N PRO A 862 6.04 -55.60 51.00
CA PRO A 862 7.25 -55.05 51.62
C PRO A 862 7.03 -54.48 53.03
N TYR A 863 5.81 -54.08 53.38
CA TYR A 863 5.51 -53.42 54.67
C TYR A 863 5.56 -54.39 55.85
N LEU A 864 5.97 -53.88 57.02
CA LEU A 864 5.96 -54.65 58.27
C LEU A 864 4.53 -54.94 58.76
N MET A 865 3.62 -53.96 58.67
CA MET A 865 2.22 -54.11 59.11
C MET A 865 1.28 -54.26 57.91
N ASN A 866 0.35 -55.21 58.02
CA ASN A 866 -0.64 -55.48 56.97
C ASN A 866 -1.59 -54.29 56.74
N TYR A 867 -1.86 -53.48 57.77
CA TYR A 867 -2.64 -52.25 57.65
C TYR A 867 -2.08 -51.31 56.57
N PHE A 868 -0.77 -51.04 56.59
CA PHE A 868 -0.12 -50.15 55.61
C PHE A 868 -0.02 -50.78 54.22
N GLN A 869 0.16 -52.11 54.17
CA GLN A 869 0.07 -52.84 52.92
C GLN A 869 -1.30 -52.66 52.24
N GLN A 870 -2.39 -52.73 53.01
CA GLN A 870 -3.74 -52.49 52.49
C GLN A 870 -4.00 -51.02 52.16
N LEU A 871 -3.47 -50.09 52.96
CA LEU A 871 -3.61 -48.66 52.73
C LEU A 871 -2.95 -48.22 51.43
N ASP A 872 -1.70 -48.64 51.17
CA ASP A 872 -1.00 -48.33 49.91
C ASP A 872 -1.74 -48.96 48.71
N LYS A 873 -2.20 -50.22 48.83
CA LYS A 873 -3.03 -50.87 47.79
C LYS A 873 -4.31 -50.08 47.48
N LYS A 874 -5.07 -49.67 48.50
CA LYS A 874 -6.30 -48.89 48.32
C LYS A 874 -6.01 -47.52 47.71
N SER A 875 -4.94 -46.85 48.15
CA SER A 875 -4.51 -45.56 47.61
C SER A 875 -4.19 -45.65 46.12
N ILE A 876 -3.44 -46.68 45.70
CA ILE A 876 -3.13 -46.91 44.28
C ILE A 876 -4.39 -47.22 43.48
N THR A 877 -5.29 -48.06 43.99
CA THR A 877 -6.56 -48.35 43.32
C THR A 877 -7.39 -47.08 43.09
N ILE A 878 -7.47 -46.19 44.09
CA ILE A 878 -8.17 -44.89 43.95
C ILE A 878 -7.50 -44.02 42.87
N ILE A 879 -6.16 -43.97 42.83
CA ILE A 879 -5.43 -43.21 41.80
C ILE A 879 -5.67 -43.81 40.40
N ILE A 880 -5.70 -45.14 40.26
CA ILE A 880 -6.02 -45.80 38.99
C ILE A 880 -7.43 -45.43 38.52
N ILE A 881 -8.41 -45.46 39.43
CA ILE A 881 -9.78 -45.03 39.12
C ILE A 881 -9.80 -43.56 38.66
N LEU A 882 -9.07 -42.68 39.35
CA LEU A 882 -8.95 -41.26 38.99
C LEU A 882 -8.31 -41.06 37.61
N ILE A 883 -7.27 -41.84 37.27
CA ILE A 883 -6.65 -41.79 35.93
C ILE A 883 -7.65 -42.25 34.86
N LEU A 884 -8.39 -43.34 35.10
CA LEU A 884 -9.41 -43.82 34.17
C LEU A 884 -10.51 -42.78 33.97
N MET A 885 -10.98 -42.13 35.04
CA MET A 885 -11.95 -41.03 34.94
C MET A 885 -11.40 -39.89 34.07
N ASN A 886 -10.14 -39.47 34.29
CA ASN A 886 -9.52 -38.41 33.47
C ASN A 886 -9.37 -38.80 31.99
N ILE A 887 -9.14 -40.07 31.69
CA ILE A 887 -9.09 -40.61 30.32
C ILE A 887 -10.48 -40.54 29.67
N PHE A 888 -11.53 -40.94 30.38
CA PHE A 888 -12.90 -40.89 29.84
C PHE A 888 -13.37 -39.45 29.63
N LEU A 889 -13.13 -38.56 30.60
CA LEU A 889 -13.53 -37.16 30.53
C LEU A 889 -12.82 -36.37 29.42
N TYR A 890 -11.57 -36.72 29.09
CA TYR A 890 -10.89 -36.09 27.95
C TYR A 890 -11.51 -36.47 26.60
N ASN A 891 -12.20 -37.60 26.54
CA ASN A 891 -12.81 -38.14 25.33
C ASN A 891 -14.33 -37.82 25.24
N ASP A 892 -14.87 -36.97 26.14
CA ASP A 892 -16.24 -36.50 25.95
C ASP A 892 -16.33 -35.72 24.63
N PRO A 893 -17.29 -36.05 23.75
CA PRO A 893 -17.38 -35.57 22.37
C PRO A 893 -17.67 -34.07 22.24
#